data_AF-C4M834-F1
#
_entry.id   AF-C4M834-F1
#
_cell.length_a   1.000
_cell.length_b   1.000
_cell.length_c   1.000
_cell.angle_alpha   90.00
_cell.angle_beta   90.00
_cell.angle_gamma   90.00
#
_symmetry.space_group_name_H-M   'P 1'
#
loop_
_entity.id
_entity.type
_entity.pdbx_description
1 polymer ?
#
loop_
_entity_poly.entity_id
_entity_poly.type
_entity_poly.pdbx_seq_one_letter_code
_entity_poly.pdbx_strand_id
1 'polypeptide(L)'
;MSLVAEHQTPDSQSDYSYSTPQKYIDEDKFNLMKMQLEEEISDLRNKVKKYEEGYNQSLGLLKEYDALANYFPPRGEFFCCGKIEKSSFTNDTYSVTFSTPFSEVPRIMVCVLYPKIIKIDAAFISPSSTGFILKSAPGIPMLVDGSFFFWMAYCPIKPKSEKLSQIIDKMKGVKVITEKEAEIQISKYIRKYDVNDEDANGKTFLYYACEKSYRGLVEMLINKGANVNCCDENRYSPLHKALTAEKIDIEIIKMLLNKKADRALKNERMNTPLHYLCRNKNLKDYHEVLKLLLESGNGSKEDTMRYINEVNSSGETALTNVCANSMDFESIKMLCDYGADVNHQTNNGIFPLYSAVMKGNTDVMEMLLKYGANIGQVYKGKPLSQVAEEKGQMEKLMKIIREKYANASMSEEQIKATAECFENILFPTEVWTDNIMKSKPLHIDISNLPMGAKVENFFTCTTHKFDMLLKNNIHDPQACSYYYQKHFSEGDHSNYIIHTDTDLAIVSISDDKNIKKVIMRTKRFDTRKIYEGKTDHQILKELFPEYKEKSTVAIRGKPMFNALCKFENFFTYKRYKFGVLYAAVGQTKEMEFFNNREGSSYFEHFLNLLGNKIELFGYQGFVGGLDTKNRLMGDYTIVNTFSQGNIDIAFHISTWLPFMETNDQQLDKKRHIGNDVVVLIFKEYAGTPEPIDISSFKTQFNHAFIIVGFDVTQQNAPEDYEYSVNICCKKDVAPVAPFITTDKYKYSNSFSQFLIAKLINAERSAQNSLTFRAKRLTIRQNQLESIMNNFAKRSN
;
A
#
# COMPACT_ATOMS: atom_id res chain seq x y z
N MET A 1 35.95 45.58 -23.14
CA MET A 1 36.00 46.90 -23.82
C MET A 1 34.95 47.79 -23.18
N SER A 2 35.42 48.94 -22.73
CA SER A 2 34.71 50.04 -22.08
C SER A 2 33.47 50.52 -22.83
N LEU A 3 32.49 51.07 -22.10
CA LEU A 3 32.26 52.53 -22.13
C LEU A 3 31.28 52.97 -21.03
N VAL A 4 31.71 54.05 -20.38
CA VAL A 4 31.07 54.87 -19.35
C VAL A 4 30.55 56.14 -20.04
N ALA A 5 29.43 56.69 -19.58
CA ALA A 5 29.10 58.14 -19.58
C ALA A 5 27.96 58.32 -18.55
N GLU A 6 28.11 58.96 -17.37
CA GLU A 6 28.27 60.41 -17.08
C GLU A 6 27.26 61.31 -17.83
N HIS A 7 26.62 62.33 -17.28
CA HIS A 7 26.27 62.85 -15.94
C HIS A 7 25.40 64.09 -16.27
N GLN A 8 24.31 64.40 -15.54
CA GLN A 8 23.84 65.78 -15.30
C GLN A 8 22.61 65.83 -14.36
N THR A 9 22.77 66.56 -13.25
CA THR A 9 21.70 67.16 -12.41
C THR A 9 21.63 68.67 -12.74
N PRO A 10 20.52 69.40 -12.43
CA PRO A 10 20.38 70.01 -11.08
C PRO A 10 18.92 70.21 -10.55
N ASP A 11 18.84 70.18 -9.21
CA ASP A 11 17.99 70.89 -8.23
C ASP A 11 16.62 71.51 -8.57
N SER A 12 15.60 71.13 -7.77
CA SER A 12 14.77 72.07 -6.99
C SER A 12 13.91 71.35 -5.94
N GLN A 13 13.96 71.81 -4.69
CA GLN A 13 13.15 71.38 -3.54
C GLN A 13 11.68 71.86 -3.65
N SER A 14 10.71 71.01 -3.27
CA SER A 14 9.54 71.39 -2.44
C SER A 14 8.60 70.20 -2.12
N ASP A 15 8.48 69.90 -0.82
CA ASP A 15 7.33 69.43 -0.03
C ASP A 15 6.29 68.40 -0.54
N TYR A 16 6.31 67.26 0.17
CA TYR A 16 5.20 66.41 0.66
C TYR A 16 3.80 66.46 0.01
N SER A 17 3.44 65.36 -0.70
CA SER A 17 2.22 64.58 -0.43
C SER A 17 2.24 63.26 -1.22
N TYR A 18 2.38 62.10 -0.56
CA TYR A 18 2.18 60.80 -1.20
C TYR A 18 0.69 60.45 -1.22
N SER A 19 0.02 60.72 -2.33
CA SER A 19 -1.23 60.05 -2.69
C SER A 19 -0.90 58.84 -3.58
N THR A 20 -0.91 57.63 -3.03
CA THR A 20 -0.87 56.39 -3.82
C THR A 20 -2.17 56.23 -4.60
N PRO A 21 -2.15 56.02 -5.93
CA PRO A 21 -3.37 55.76 -6.69
C PRO A 21 -3.86 54.33 -6.45
N GLN A 22 -5.08 54.18 -5.95
CA GLN A 22 -5.81 52.91 -5.97
C GLN A 22 -6.03 52.50 -7.43
N LYS A 23 -5.36 51.42 -7.86
CA LYS A 23 -5.73 50.70 -9.09
C LYS A 23 -7.05 49.99 -8.82
N TYR A 24 -8.15 50.56 -9.32
CA TYR A 24 -9.39 49.82 -9.53
C TYR A 24 -9.08 48.63 -10.45
N ILE A 25 -9.21 47.41 -9.92
CA ILE A 25 -9.25 46.21 -10.75
C ILE A 25 -10.66 46.17 -11.32
N ASP A 26 -10.75 46.27 -12.63
CA ASP A 26 -11.99 46.22 -13.39
C ASP A 26 -12.62 44.83 -13.21
N GLU A 27 -13.59 44.72 -12.29
CA GLU A 27 -14.22 43.46 -11.87
C GLU A 27 -14.82 42.71 -13.05
N ASP A 28 -15.34 43.42 -14.05
CA ASP A 28 -15.87 42.82 -15.27
C ASP A 28 -14.80 42.12 -16.09
N LYS A 29 -13.59 42.69 -16.13
CA LYS A 29 -12.43 42.09 -16.80
C LYS A 29 -11.93 40.87 -16.04
N PHE A 30 -11.97 40.90 -14.71
CA PHE A 30 -11.64 39.74 -13.87
C PHE A 30 -12.67 38.61 -14.03
N ASN A 31 -13.95 38.93 -14.03
CA ASN A 31 -15.03 37.96 -14.23
C ASN A 31 -14.98 37.33 -15.63
N LEU A 32 -14.70 38.13 -16.66
CA LEU A 32 -14.50 37.62 -18.02
C LEU A 32 -13.31 36.66 -18.10
N MET A 33 -12.18 37.01 -17.46
CA MET A 33 -10.98 36.17 -17.45
C MET A 33 -11.17 34.89 -16.62
N LYS A 34 -11.95 34.95 -15.53
CA LYS A 34 -12.36 33.79 -14.74
C LYS A 34 -13.21 32.83 -15.56
N MET A 35 -14.19 33.35 -16.32
CA MET A 35 -15.05 32.54 -17.18
C MET A 35 -14.24 31.84 -18.29
N GLN A 36 -13.29 32.57 -18.91
CA GLN A 36 -12.36 32.01 -19.89
C GLN A 36 -11.48 30.90 -19.30
N LEU A 37 -10.97 31.09 -18.07
CA LEU A 37 -10.18 30.07 -17.36
C LEU A 37 -11.03 28.84 -16.97
N GLU A 38 -12.27 29.03 -16.56
CA GLU A 38 -13.19 27.93 -16.24
C GLU A 38 -13.53 27.10 -17.49
N GLU A 39 -13.72 27.76 -18.64
CA GLU A 39 -13.91 27.10 -19.93
C GLU A 39 -12.64 26.34 -20.35
N GLU A 40 -11.46 26.94 -20.20
CA GLU A 40 -10.17 26.31 -20.49
C GLU A 40 -9.89 25.10 -19.58
N ILE A 41 -10.25 25.17 -18.29
CA ILE A 41 -10.16 24.04 -17.34
C ILE A 41 -11.12 22.91 -17.74
N SER A 42 -12.35 23.24 -18.14
CA SER A 42 -13.32 22.26 -18.65
C SER A 42 -12.79 21.55 -19.89
N ASP A 43 -12.20 22.32 -20.81
CA ASP A 43 -11.63 21.81 -22.05
C ASP A 43 -10.39 20.94 -21.81
N LEU A 44 -9.54 21.33 -20.84
CA LEU A 44 -8.40 20.53 -20.38
C LEU A 44 -8.84 19.23 -19.69
N ARG A 45 -9.89 19.26 -18.84
CA ARG A 45 -10.45 18.05 -18.22
C ARG A 45 -10.99 17.08 -19.27
N ASN A 46 -11.68 17.58 -20.29
CA ASN A 46 -12.15 16.77 -21.41
C ASN A 46 -10.98 16.18 -22.22
N LYS A 47 -9.91 16.96 -22.44
CA LYS A 47 -8.67 16.47 -23.06
C LYS A 47 -8.00 15.39 -22.21
N VAL A 48 -7.88 15.56 -20.89
CA VAL A 48 -7.33 14.55 -19.97
C VAL A 48 -8.16 13.28 -20.02
N LYS A 49 -9.50 13.36 -19.95
CA LYS A 49 -10.37 12.20 -20.06
C LYS A 49 -10.18 11.47 -21.39
N LYS A 50 -10.05 12.22 -22.50
CA LYS A 50 -9.76 11.65 -23.83
C LYS A 50 -8.36 11.03 -23.92
N TYR A 51 -7.35 11.62 -23.25
CA TYR A 51 -6.01 11.05 -23.15
C TYR A 51 -5.98 9.80 -22.25
N GLU A 52 -6.74 9.76 -21.16
CA GLU A 52 -6.89 8.57 -20.30
C GLU A 52 -7.63 7.45 -21.03
N GLU A 53 -8.69 7.76 -21.76
CA GLU A 53 -9.38 6.83 -22.64
C GLU A 53 -8.41 6.30 -23.72
N GLY A 54 -7.64 7.18 -24.36
CA GLY A 54 -6.60 6.82 -25.33
C GLY A 54 -5.44 6.02 -24.74
N TYR A 55 -5.02 6.32 -23.51
CA TYR A 55 -3.97 5.60 -22.78
C TYR A 55 -4.46 4.21 -22.36
N ASN A 56 -5.67 4.10 -21.82
CA ASN A 56 -6.29 2.81 -21.48
C ASN A 56 -6.55 1.96 -22.73
N GLN A 57 -6.96 2.58 -23.84
CA GLN A 57 -7.06 1.94 -25.14
C GLN A 57 -5.68 1.46 -25.63
N SER A 58 -4.64 2.28 -25.48
CA SER A 58 -3.26 1.92 -25.84
C SER A 58 -2.71 0.79 -24.96
N LEU A 59 -3.01 0.78 -23.67
CA LEU A 59 -2.64 -0.28 -22.74
C LEU A 59 -3.40 -1.58 -23.06
N GLY A 60 -4.67 -1.47 -23.45
CA GLY A 60 -5.47 -2.56 -24.00
C GLY A 60 -4.85 -3.12 -25.28
N LEU A 61 -4.45 -2.24 -26.21
CA LEU A 61 -3.76 -2.62 -27.45
C LEU A 61 -2.39 -3.27 -27.19
N LEU A 62 -1.64 -2.85 -26.17
CA LEU A 62 -0.39 -3.51 -25.76
C LEU A 62 -0.64 -4.90 -25.16
N LYS A 63 -1.65 -5.03 -24.29
CA LYS A 63 -2.08 -6.35 -23.79
C LYS A 63 -2.56 -7.27 -24.91
N GLU A 64 -3.26 -6.71 -25.89
CA GLU A 64 -3.70 -7.43 -27.08
C GLU A 64 -2.54 -7.77 -27.99
N TYR A 65 -1.55 -6.90 -28.16
CA TYR A 65 -0.32 -7.18 -28.89
C TYR A 65 0.51 -8.29 -28.22
N ASP A 66 0.60 -8.31 -26.89
CA ASP A 66 1.22 -9.42 -26.16
C ASP A 66 0.40 -10.71 -26.31
N ALA A 67 -0.93 -10.64 -26.27
CA ALA A 67 -1.79 -11.80 -26.53
C ALA A 67 -1.66 -12.29 -27.99
N LEU A 68 -1.50 -11.37 -28.95
CA LEU A 68 -1.24 -11.62 -30.35
C LEU A 68 0.08 -12.36 -30.56
N ALA A 69 1.16 -11.86 -29.96
CA ALA A 69 2.45 -12.53 -29.93
C ALA A 69 2.34 -13.95 -29.36
N ASN A 70 1.35 -14.17 -28.47
CA ASN A 70 1.04 -15.48 -27.89
C ASN A 70 0.16 -16.40 -28.77
N TYR A 71 -0.52 -15.88 -29.79
CA TYR A 71 -1.24 -16.72 -30.76
C TYR A 71 -0.34 -17.26 -31.87
N PHE A 72 0.73 -16.56 -32.23
CA PHE A 72 1.60 -17.03 -33.32
C PHE A 72 2.26 -18.38 -32.97
N PRO A 73 2.18 -19.42 -33.82
CA PRO A 73 2.94 -20.64 -33.60
C PRO A 73 4.43 -20.30 -33.48
N PRO A 74 5.11 -20.77 -32.43
CA PRO A 74 6.52 -20.49 -32.23
C PRO A 74 7.41 -21.19 -33.27
N ARG A 75 6.85 -22.06 -34.12
CA ARG A 75 7.58 -23.00 -34.98
C ARG A 75 6.85 -23.31 -36.29
N GLY A 76 7.64 -23.45 -37.35
CA GLY A 76 7.22 -23.83 -38.70
C GLY A 76 8.43 -23.85 -39.64
N GLU A 77 8.46 -24.77 -40.60
CA GLU A 77 9.54 -24.83 -41.61
C GLU A 77 9.44 -23.67 -42.60
N PHE A 78 8.20 -23.32 -42.97
CA PHE A 78 7.86 -22.24 -43.86
C PHE A 78 6.69 -21.46 -43.27
N PHE A 79 6.75 -20.14 -43.38
CA PHE A 79 5.71 -19.24 -42.91
C PHE A 79 5.25 -18.35 -44.05
N CYS A 80 3.94 -18.21 -44.18
CA CYS A 80 3.31 -17.19 -45.01
C CYS A 80 2.27 -16.49 -44.14
N CYS A 81 2.26 -15.16 -44.14
CA CYS A 81 1.26 -14.39 -43.42
C CYS A 81 0.67 -13.32 -44.33
N GLY A 82 -0.51 -12.84 -43.98
CA GLY A 82 -1.14 -11.78 -44.72
C GLY A 82 -2.35 -11.20 -44.00
N LYS A 83 -2.96 -10.22 -44.64
CA LYS A 83 -4.24 -9.63 -44.25
C LYS A 83 -5.34 -10.23 -45.13
N ILE A 84 -6.55 -10.39 -44.59
CA ILE A 84 -7.73 -10.65 -45.43
C ILE A 84 -8.27 -9.30 -45.90
N GLU A 85 -8.38 -9.12 -47.21
CA GLU A 85 -8.95 -7.89 -47.78
C GLU A 85 -10.48 -7.98 -47.87
N LYS A 86 -11.15 -6.83 -47.75
CA LYS A 86 -12.62 -6.74 -47.83
C LYS A 86 -13.15 -7.14 -49.21
N SER A 87 -12.33 -6.99 -50.25
CA SER A 87 -12.56 -7.43 -51.64
C SER A 87 -12.60 -8.96 -51.80
N SER A 88 -12.08 -9.72 -50.84
CA SER A 88 -11.99 -11.19 -50.87
C SER A 88 -13.28 -11.90 -50.42
N PHE A 89 -14.34 -11.14 -50.13
CA PHE A 89 -15.62 -11.67 -49.64
C PHE A 89 -16.58 -11.99 -50.79
N THR A 90 -16.89 -13.27 -50.97
CA THR A 90 -17.84 -13.74 -51.99
C THR A 90 -18.63 -14.92 -51.44
N ASN A 91 -19.96 -14.94 -51.63
CA ASN A 91 -20.84 -16.03 -51.19
C ASN A 91 -20.63 -16.44 -49.71
N ASP A 92 -20.70 -15.49 -48.78
CA ASP A 92 -20.56 -15.72 -47.33
C ASP A 92 -19.23 -16.36 -46.88
N THR A 93 -18.19 -16.26 -47.71
CA THR A 93 -16.85 -16.79 -47.42
C THR A 93 -15.76 -15.80 -47.81
N TYR A 94 -14.63 -15.87 -47.10
CA TYR A 94 -13.40 -15.18 -47.49
C TYR A 94 -12.44 -16.18 -48.14
N SER A 95 -12.04 -15.90 -49.37
CA SER A 95 -11.04 -16.70 -50.08
C SER A 95 -9.68 -16.00 -50.05
N VAL A 96 -8.66 -16.68 -49.56
CA VAL A 96 -7.30 -16.16 -49.44
C VAL A 96 -6.35 -17.04 -50.23
N THR A 97 -5.52 -16.44 -51.07
CA THR A 97 -4.47 -17.13 -51.82
C THR A 97 -3.10 -16.81 -51.23
N PHE A 98 -2.21 -17.79 -51.20
CA PHE A 98 -0.85 -17.61 -50.73
C PHE A 98 0.03 -17.03 -51.83
N SER A 99 0.95 -16.13 -51.46
CA SER A 99 1.96 -15.59 -52.40
C SER A 99 2.87 -16.68 -52.95
N THR A 100 3.11 -17.73 -52.16
CA THR A 100 3.90 -18.91 -52.50
C THR A 100 3.14 -20.16 -52.08
N PRO A 101 2.83 -21.09 -53.01
CA PRO A 101 2.19 -22.36 -52.66
C PRO A 101 3.05 -23.19 -51.72
N PHE A 102 2.42 -23.87 -50.76
CA PHE A 102 3.09 -24.85 -49.92
C PHE A 102 3.15 -26.21 -50.62
N SER A 103 4.20 -26.99 -50.38
CA SER A 103 4.33 -28.35 -50.92
C SER A 103 3.31 -29.33 -50.32
N GLU A 104 2.76 -29.01 -49.15
CA GLU A 104 1.73 -29.76 -48.43
C GLU A 104 0.69 -28.78 -47.87
N VAL A 105 -0.46 -29.27 -47.42
CA VAL A 105 -1.50 -28.41 -46.84
C VAL A 105 -1.01 -27.81 -45.51
N PRO A 106 -0.84 -26.48 -45.41
CA PRO A 106 -0.32 -25.85 -44.20
C PRO A 106 -1.40 -25.79 -43.10
N ARG A 107 -0.96 -25.68 -41.84
CA ARG A 107 -1.86 -25.26 -40.75
C ARG A 107 -2.10 -23.76 -40.87
N ILE A 108 -3.33 -23.34 -40.64
CA ILE A 108 -3.75 -21.95 -40.83
C ILE A 108 -4.36 -21.43 -39.55
N MET A 109 -3.88 -20.27 -39.14
CA MET A 109 -4.46 -19.50 -38.06
C MET A 109 -5.00 -18.19 -38.62
N VAL A 110 -6.25 -17.89 -38.28
CA VAL A 110 -6.88 -16.60 -38.58
C VAL A 110 -7.25 -15.94 -37.27
N CYS A 111 -6.97 -14.66 -37.17
CA CYS A 111 -7.32 -13.86 -36.00
C CYS A 111 -7.94 -12.53 -36.45
N VAL A 112 -8.85 -12.02 -35.64
CA VAL A 112 -9.58 -10.78 -35.89
C VAL A 112 -9.33 -9.83 -34.74
N LEU A 113 -8.93 -8.60 -35.07
CA LEU A 113 -8.89 -7.48 -34.13
C LEU A 113 -10.19 -6.68 -34.26
N TYR A 114 -11.12 -6.84 -33.31
CA TYR A 114 -12.33 -6.02 -33.19
C TYR A 114 -13.11 -6.27 -31.89
N PRO A 115 -13.22 -5.31 -30.94
CA PRO A 115 -12.18 -4.40 -30.44
C PRO A 115 -11.08 -5.13 -29.66
N LYS A 116 -11.19 -6.46 -29.48
CA LYS A 116 -10.17 -7.35 -28.92
C LYS A 116 -9.67 -8.32 -29.98
N ILE A 117 -8.51 -8.94 -29.74
CA ILE A 117 -8.00 -10.01 -30.61
C ILE A 117 -8.68 -11.33 -30.29
N ILE A 118 -9.26 -11.96 -31.31
CA ILE A 118 -9.94 -13.24 -31.23
C ILE A 118 -9.29 -14.19 -32.25
N LYS A 119 -8.82 -15.35 -31.78
CA LYS A 119 -8.40 -16.46 -32.66
C LYS A 119 -9.65 -17.18 -33.16
N ILE A 120 -9.78 -17.30 -34.47
CA ILE A 120 -10.89 -18.01 -35.11
C ILE A 120 -10.63 -19.51 -35.02
N ASP A 121 -11.69 -20.27 -34.71
CA ASP A 121 -11.61 -21.72 -34.64
C ASP A 121 -11.25 -22.32 -36.00
N ALA A 122 -10.33 -23.29 -35.99
CA ALA A 122 -9.90 -24.03 -37.17
C ALA A 122 -11.07 -24.73 -37.89
N ALA A 123 -12.17 -25.04 -37.20
CA ALA A 123 -13.37 -25.63 -37.78
C ALA A 123 -14.01 -24.76 -38.89
N PHE A 124 -13.79 -23.44 -38.87
CA PHE A 124 -14.31 -22.51 -39.88
C PHE A 124 -13.35 -22.27 -41.05
N ILE A 125 -12.16 -22.85 -41.00
CA ILE A 125 -11.08 -22.64 -41.98
C ILE A 125 -10.91 -23.92 -42.80
N SER A 126 -11.02 -23.81 -44.12
CA SER A 126 -10.77 -24.90 -45.07
C SER A 126 -9.45 -24.63 -45.81
N PRO A 127 -8.33 -25.23 -45.37
CA PRO A 127 -7.00 -24.99 -45.93
C PRO A 127 -6.77 -25.75 -47.26
N SER A 128 -5.93 -25.19 -48.13
CA SER A 128 -5.38 -25.85 -49.32
C SER A 128 -3.88 -25.52 -49.46
N SER A 129 -3.17 -26.18 -50.37
CA SER A 129 -1.76 -25.88 -50.64
C SER A 129 -1.53 -24.49 -51.25
N THR A 130 -2.57 -23.88 -51.82
CA THR A 130 -2.51 -22.58 -52.52
C THR A 130 -3.23 -21.46 -51.79
N GLY A 131 -3.94 -21.75 -50.69
CA GLY A 131 -4.75 -20.76 -49.98
C GLY A 131 -5.65 -21.36 -48.90
N PHE A 132 -6.71 -20.65 -48.54
CA PHE A 132 -7.79 -21.16 -47.70
C PHE A 132 -9.10 -20.43 -47.87
N ILE A 133 -10.17 -21.09 -47.43
CA ILE A 133 -11.52 -20.52 -47.38
C ILE A 133 -11.94 -20.41 -45.91
N LEU A 134 -12.30 -19.20 -45.48
CA LEU A 134 -12.90 -18.94 -44.17
C LEU A 134 -14.41 -18.78 -44.33
N LYS A 135 -15.20 -19.64 -43.69
CA LYS A 135 -16.67 -19.58 -43.73
C LYS A 135 -17.19 -18.55 -42.73
N SER A 136 -18.16 -17.71 -43.13
CA SER A 136 -18.87 -16.88 -42.15
C SER A 136 -19.76 -17.78 -41.27
N ALA A 137 -19.74 -17.54 -39.96
CA ALA A 137 -20.43 -18.34 -38.97
C ALA A 137 -20.87 -17.47 -37.77
N PRO A 138 -21.85 -17.94 -36.95
CA PRO A 138 -22.25 -17.22 -35.74
C PRO A 138 -21.06 -17.08 -34.79
N GLY A 139 -20.61 -15.84 -34.54
CA GLY A 139 -19.46 -15.54 -33.67
C GLY A 139 -18.22 -15.03 -34.40
N ILE A 140 -18.18 -15.01 -35.73
CA ILE A 140 -17.14 -14.33 -36.51
C ILE A 140 -17.64 -12.90 -36.84
N PRO A 141 -16.97 -11.83 -36.37
CA PRO A 141 -17.38 -10.46 -36.70
C PRO A 141 -17.36 -10.24 -38.22
N MET A 142 -18.41 -9.64 -38.79
CA MET A 142 -18.32 -9.15 -40.17
C MET A 142 -17.23 -8.07 -40.26
N LEU A 143 -16.59 -7.89 -41.42
CA LEU A 143 -15.63 -6.79 -41.65
C LEU A 143 -16.35 -5.43 -41.55
N VAL A 144 -16.51 -4.94 -40.32
CA VAL A 144 -16.92 -3.57 -40.00
C VAL A 144 -15.71 -2.65 -40.18
N ASP A 145 -15.94 -1.39 -40.54
CA ASP A 145 -14.85 -0.44 -40.72
C ASP A 145 -14.05 -0.27 -39.42
N GLY A 146 -12.74 -0.52 -39.49
CA GLY A 146 -11.83 -0.58 -38.34
C GLY A 146 -11.43 -1.98 -37.86
N SER A 147 -12.03 -3.05 -38.37
CA SER A 147 -11.62 -4.44 -38.07
C SER A 147 -10.47 -4.93 -38.96
N PHE A 148 -9.54 -5.69 -38.38
CA PHE A 148 -8.38 -6.24 -39.09
C PHE A 148 -8.34 -7.76 -38.94
N PHE A 149 -8.53 -8.47 -40.06
CA PHE A 149 -8.28 -9.89 -40.17
C PHE A 149 -6.84 -10.11 -40.61
N PHE A 150 -6.07 -10.85 -39.83
CA PHE A 150 -4.76 -11.31 -40.23
C PHE A 150 -4.70 -12.83 -40.11
N TRP A 151 -3.89 -13.43 -40.97
CA TRP A 151 -3.75 -14.86 -41.04
C TRP A 151 -2.28 -15.25 -41.15
N MET A 152 -1.98 -16.45 -40.69
CA MET A 152 -0.68 -17.08 -40.90
C MET A 152 -0.86 -18.55 -41.23
N ALA A 153 -0.22 -18.96 -42.31
CA ALA A 153 -0.09 -20.33 -42.75
C ALA A 153 1.33 -20.81 -42.48
N TYR A 154 1.48 -22.02 -41.95
CA TYR A 154 2.78 -22.62 -41.69
C TYR A 154 2.74 -24.14 -41.82
N CYS A 155 3.87 -24.73 -42.23
CA CYS A 155 4.06 -26.17 -42.17
C CYS A 155 4.73 -26.54 -40.84
N PRO A 156 4.12 -27.39 -40.00
CA PRO A 156 4.76 -27.90 -38.78
C PRO A 156 6.09 -28.58 -39.10
N ILE A 157 7.06 -28.46 -38.18
CA ILE A 157 8.35 -29.14 -38.29
C ILE A 157 8.10 -30.65 -38.27
N LYS A 158 8.57 -31.36 -39.30
CA LYS A 158 8.42 -32.82 -39.35
C LYS A 158 9.41 -33.48 -38.37
N PRO A 159 9.00 -34.55 -37.67
CA PRO A 159 9.91 -35.29 -36.81
C PRO A 159 11.08 -35.85 -37.65
N LYS A 160 12.31 -35.48 -37.30
CA LYS A 160 13.52 -35.81 -38.09
C LYS A 160 13.82 -37.32 -38.19
N SER A 161 13.17 -38.17 -37.38
CA SER A 161 13.45 -39.60 -37.35
C SER A 161 12.26 -40.44 -36.88
N GLU A 162 11.96 -41.53 -37.60
CA GLU A 162 11.00 -42.57 -37.18
C GLU A 162 11.38 -43.21 -35.83
N LYS A 163 12.68 -43.26 -35.49
CA LYS A 163 13.16 -43.77 -34.20
C LYS A 163 12.76 -42.87 -33.03
N LEU A 164 12.65 -41.56 -33.24
CA LEU A 164 12.19 -40.62 -32.22
C LEU A 164 10.74 -40.96 -31.85
N SER A 165 9.89 -41.12 -32.86
CA SER A 165 8.49 -41.51 -32.68
C SER A 165 8.35 -42.83 -31.94
N GLN A 166 9.15 -43.85 -32.28
CA GLN A 166 9.12 -45.15 -31.60
C GLN A 166 9.49 -45.07 -30.10
N ILE A 167 10.49 -44.26 -29.73
CA ILE A 167 10.88 -44.07 -28.31
C ILE A 167 9.78 -43.31 -27.56
N ILE A 168 9.24 -42.27 -28.18
CA ILE A 168 8.19 -41.42 -27.59
C ILE A 168 6.88 -42.21 -27.44
N ASP A 169 6.49 -43.01 -28.43
CA ASP A 169 5.29 -43.84 -28.36
C ASP A 169 5.39 -44.87 -27.23
N LYS A 170 6.59 -45.38 -26.93
CA LYS A 170 6.83 -46.21 -25.74
C LYS A 170 6.72 -45.42 -24.44
N MET A 171 7.15 -44.16 -24.40
CA MET A 171 6.95 -43.28 -23.24
C MET A 171 5.48 -42.84 -23.06
N LYS A 172 4.71 -42.76 -24.14
CA LYS A 172 3.27 -42.46 -24.17
C LYS A 172 2.39 -43.66 -23.82
N GLY A 173 2.79 -44.87 -24.23
CA GLY A 173 1.96 -46.08 -24.23
C GLY A 173 1.57 -46.63 -22.85
N VAL A 174 0.56 -47.50 -22.85
CA VAL A 174 -0.05 -48.14 -21.65
C VAL A 174 0.93 -49.07 -20.89
N LYS A 175 2.06 -49.48 -21.50
CA LYS A 175 3.13 -50.21 -20.79
C LYS A 175 4.09 -49.24 -20.14
N VAL A 176 4.28 -49.37 -18.82
CA VAL A 176 5.25 -48.61 -18.03
C VAL A 176 6.66 -48.96 -18.51
N ILE A 177 7.26 -48.11 -19.34
CA ILE A 177 8.71 -48.15 -19.57
C ILE A 177 9.40 -47.70 -18.28
N THR A 178 10.42 -48.41 -17.83
CA THR A 178 11.19 -47.98 -16.65
C THR A 178 12.09 -46.80 -17.01
N GLU A 179 12.43 -45.95 -16.03
CA GLU A 179 13.36 -44.82 -16.23
C GLU A 179 14.68 -45.28 -16.87
N LYS A 180 15.23 -46.42 -16.42
CA LYS A 180 16.47 -47.00 -16.96
C LYS A 180 16.35 -47.41 -18.43
N GLU A 181 15.21 -47.99 -18.82
CA GLU A 181 14.99 -48.38 -20.22
C GLU A 181 14.85 -47.16 -21.13
N ALA A 182 14.15 -46.11 -20.66
CA ALA A 182 14.04 -44.84 -21.37
C ALA A 182 15.42 -44.18 -21.52
N GLU A 183 16.21 -44.14 -20.45
CA GLU A 183 17.57 -43.61 -20.44
C GLU A 183 18.49 -44.31 -21.45
N ILE A 184 18.45 -45.65 -21.52
CA ILE A 184 19.25 -46.43 -22.47
C ILE A 184 18.84 -46.13 -23.93
N GLN A 185 17.54 -46.07 -24.21
CA GLN A 185 17.05 -45.82 -25.57
C GLN A 185 17.36 -44.39 -26.02
N ILE A 186 17.13 -43.41 -25.15
CA ILE A 186 17.39 -42.00 -25.42
C ILE A 186 18.89 -41.74 -25.54
N SER A 187 19.73 -42.33 -24.69
CA SER A 187 21.19 -42.24 -24.79
C SER A 187 21.72 -42.78 -26.14
N LYS A 188 21.15 -43.87 -26.64
CA LYS A 188 21.50 -44.40 -27.97
C LYS A 188 21.07 -43.47 -29.10
N TYR A 189 19.94 -42.79 -28.95
CA TYR A 189 19.44 -41.82 -29.92
C TYR A 189 20.31 -40.56 -29.98
N ILE A 190 20.61 -39.94 -28.83
CA ILE A 190 21.38 -38.68 -28.73
C ILE A 190 22.83 -38.82 -29.23
N ARG A 191 23.37 -40.05 -29.35
CA ARG A 191 24.67 -40.28 -29.99
C ARG A 191 24.70 -39.94 -31.48
N LYS A 192 23.55 -40.00 -32.15
CA LYS A 192 23.43 -39.79 -33.60
C LYS A 192 22.56 -38.57 -33.96
N TYR A 193 21.72 -38.11 -33.04
CA TYR A 193 20.70 -37.09 -33.24
C TYR A 193 20.76 -36.03 -32.13
N ASP A 194 20.01 -34.93 -32.28
CA ASP A 194 20.04 -33.82 -31.31
C ASP A 194 19.21 -34.18 -30.06
N VAL A 195 19.67 -33.79 -28.87
CA VAL A 195 18.91 -33.93 -27.62
C VAL A 195 17.63 -33.08 -27.62
N ASN A 196 17.63 -32.01 -28.42
CA ASN A 196 16.51 -31.10 -28.61
C ASN A 196 15.62 -31.47 -29.80
N ASP A 197 15.81 -32.64 -30.42
CA ASP A 197 14.89 -33.09 -31.45
C ASP A 197 13.47 -33.26 -30.87
N GLU A 198 12.49 -32.88 -31.68
CA GLU A 198 11.09 -32.70 -31.25
C GLU A 198 10.16 -33.67 -31.99
N ASP A 199 9.11 -34.12 -31.31
CA ASP A 199 8.03 -34.86 -31.96
C ASP A 199 7.09 -33.96 -32.78
N ALA A 200 6.10 -34.55 -33.43
CA ALA A 200 5.12 -33.82 -34.24
C ALA A 200 4.31 -32.75 -33.48
N ASN A 201 4.35 -32.76 -32.13
CA ASN A 201 3.70 -31.76 -31.28
C ASN A 201 4.72 -30.79 -30.65
N GLY A 202 5.97 -30.80 -31.10
CA GLY A 202 7.04 -29.93 -30.56
C GLY A 202 7.61 -30.37 -29.22
N LYS A 203 7.34 -31.61 -28.77
CA LYS A 203 7.77 -32.11 -27.45
C LYS A 203 9.15 -32.76 -27.55
N THR A 204 10.06 -32.38 -26.65
CA THR A 204 11.40 -32.97 -26.52
C THR A 204 11.42 -34.13 -25.52
N PHE A 205 12.51 -34.88 -25.46
CA PHE A 205 12.72 -35.85 -24.38
C PHE A 205 12.66 -35.21 -23.00
N LEU A 206 13.14 -33.97 -22.83
CA LEU A 206 13.10 -33.27 -21.55
C LEU A 206 11.66 -32.98 -21.11
N TYR A 207 10.80 -32.61 -22.06
CA TYR A 207 9.37 -32.46 -21.81
C TYR A 207 8.76 -33.75 -21.24
N TYR A 208 9.01 -34.90 -21.88
CA TYR A 208 8.45 -36.19 -21.44
C TYR A 208 9.05 -36.66 -20.09
N ALA A 209 10.34 -36.43 -19.89
CA ALA A 209 11.00 -36.75 -18.62
C ALA A 209 10.41 -35.95 -17.44
N CYS A 210 10.09 -34.66 -17.67
CA CYS A 210 9.43 -33.81 -16.67
C CYS A 210 7.97 -34.24 -16.43
N GLU A 211 7.23 -34.64 -17.47
CA GLU A 211 5.85 -35.12 -17.34
C GLU A 211 5.74 -36.42 -16.52
N LYS A 212 6.75 -37.30 -16.63
CA LYS A 212 6.83 -38.57 -15.89
C LYS A 212 7.58 -38.49 -14.55
N SER A 213 8.12 -37.33 -14.20
CA SER A 213 8.99 -37.13 -13.03
C SER A 213 10.20 -38.07 -12.99
N TYR A 214 10.81 -38.39 -14.15
CA TYR A 214 12.03 -39.21 -14.24
C TYR A 214 13.26 -38.36 -13.97
N ARG A 215 13.61 -38.24 -12.68
CA ARG A 215 14.68 -37.34 -12.20
C ARG A 215 16.04 -37.60 -12.86
N GLY A 216 16.50 -38.85 -12.88
CA GLY A 216 17.79 -39.21 -13.47
C GLY A 216 17.82 -38.94 -14.97
N LEU A 217 16.70 -39.18 -15.65
CA LEU A 217 16.56 -38.84 -17.07
C LEU A 217 16.60 -37.32 -17.30
N VAL A 218 15.92 -36.51 -16.47
CA VAL A 218 15.98 -35.04 -16.53
C VAL A 218 17.42 -34.54 -16.35
N GLU A 219 18.12 -35.04 -15.33
CA GLU A 219 19.51 -34.67 -15.06
C GLU A 219 20.42 -34.99 -16.25
N MET A 220 20.31 -36.21 -16.79
CA MET A 220 21.06 -36.64 -17.96
C MET A 220 20.79 -35.73 -19.17
N LEU A 221 19.52 -35.43 -19.47
CA LEU A 221 19.14 -34.60 -20.61
C LEU A 221 19.65 -33.16 -20.49
N ILE A 222 19.52 -32.56 -19.31
CA ILE A 222 20.06 -31.23 -19.01
C ILE A 222 21.59 -31.21 -19.18
N ASN A 223 22.29 -32.23 -18.67
CA ASN A 223 23.74 -32.35 -18.81
C ASN A 223 24.18 -32.57 -20.27
N LYS A 224 23.30 -33.08 -21.12
CA LYS A 224 23.52 -33.22 -22.58
C LYS A 224 23.12 -31.97 -23.38
N GLY A 225 22.69 -30.89 -22.74
CA GLY A 225 22.37 -29.62 -23.41
C GLY A 225 20.91 -29.49 -23.84
N ALA A 226 19.98 -30.21 -23.19
CA ALA A 226 18.55 -30.00 -23.42
C ALA A 226 18.13 -28.57 -23.07
N ASN A 227 17.38 -27.93 -23.97
CA ASN A 227 16.82 -26.60 -23.78
C ASN A 227 15.63 -26.67 -22.82
N VAL A 228 15.81 -26.13 -21.61
CA VAL A 228 14.79 -26.11 -20.54
C VAL A 228 13.58 -25.22 -20.84
N ASN A 229 13.64 -24.40 -21.89
CA ASN A 229 12.57 -23.51 -22.35
C ASN A 229 11.93 -23.99 -23.67
N CYS A 230 12.25 -25.21 -24.11
CA CYS A 230 11.67 -25.76 -25.34
C CYS A 230 10.19 -26.13 -25.13
N CYS A 231 9.28 -25.36 -25.71
CA CYS A 231 7.84 -25.55 -25.51
C CYS A 231 7.20 -26.50 -26.52
N ASP A 232 6.07 -27.13 -26.16
CA ASP A 232 5.23 -27.84 -27.12
C ASP A 232 4.38 -26.90 -28.01
N GLU A 233 3.56 -27.46 -28.90
CA GLU A 233 2.67 -26.70 -29.79
C GLU A 233 1.70 -25.77 -29.04
N ASN A 234 1.35 -26.09 -27.79
CA ASN A 234 0.48 -25.29 -26.92
C ASN A 234 1.27 -24.41 -25.95
N ARG A 235 2.58 -24.23 -26.20
CA ARG A 235 3.52 -23.42 -25.43
C ARG A 235 3.76 -23.90 -23.99
N TYR A 236 3.57 -25.18 -23.70
CA TYR A 236 3.97 -25.75 -22.41
C TYR A 236 5.47 -25.99 -22.39
N SER A 237 6.18 -25.31 -21.49
CA SER A 237 7.59 -25.58 -21.20
C SER A 237 7.75 -26.83 -20.31
N PRO A 238 8.96 -27.42 -20.23
CA PRO A 238 9.29 -28.48 -19.28
C PRO A 238 8.93 -28.11 -17.84
N LEU A 239 9.12 -26.85 -17.45
CA LEU A 239 8.76 -26.34 -16.12
C LEU A 239 7.24 -26.38 -15.87
N HIS A 240 6.42 -26.06 -16.88
CA HIS A 240 4.96 -26.25 -16.75
C HIS A 240 4.63 -27.72 -16.49
N LYS A 241 5.25 -28.64 -17.23
CA LYS A 241 4.95 -30.06 -17.12
C LYS A 241 5.37 -30.64 -15.78
N ALA A 242 6.55 -30.28 -15.30
CA ALA A 242 7.05 -30.68 -13.99
C ALA A 242 6.10 -30.23 -12.86
N LEU A 243 5.47 -29.07 -12.97
CA LEU A 243 4.48 -28.56 -11.99
C LEU A 243 3.08 -29.14 -12.14
N THR A 244 2.76 -29.77 -13.28
CA THR A 244 1.49 -30.48 -13.52
C THR A 244 1.57 -31.99 -13.34
N ALA A 245 2.76 -32.52 -13.04
CA ALA A 245 2.95 -33.93 -12.78
C ALA A 245 2.10 -34.37 -11.56
N GLU A 246 1.68 -35.63 -11.54
CA GLU A 246 0.88 -36.19 -10.43
C GLU A 246 1.58 -35.99 -9.07
N LYS A 247 2.92 -36.11 -9.08
CA LYS A 247 3.78 -35.75 -7.96
C LYS A 247 4.87 -34.80 -8.45
N ILE A 248 4.89 -33.59 -7.91
CA ILE A 248 5.90 -32.58 -8.24
C ILE A 248 7.19 -32.97 -7.53
N ASP A 249 8.25 -33.24 -8.30
CA ASP A 249 9.59 -33.45 -7.76
C ASP A 249 10.30 -32.09 -7.63
N ILE A 250 10.50 -31.64 -6.39
CA ILE A 250 11.15 -30.38 -6.05
C ILE A 250 12.52 -30.25 -6.72
N GLU A 251 13.22 -31.36 -6.88
CA GLU A 251 14.59 -31.37 -7.36
C GLU A 251 14.65 -31.25 -8.87
N ILE A 252 13.64 -31.77 -9.59
CA ILE A 252 13.43 -31.45 -11.01
C ILE A 252 13.22 -29.95 -11.18
N ILE A 253 12.40 -29.32 -10.33
CA ILE A 253 12.18 -27.87 -10.37
C ILE A 253 13.47 -27.09 -10.12
N LYS A 254 14.25 -27.46 -9.09
CA LYS A 254 15.57 -26.86 -8.81
C LYS A 254 16.50 -26.98 -10.01
N MET A 255 16.61 -28.17 -10.61
CA MET A 255 17.46 -28.39 -11.79
C MET A 255 17.06 -27.49 -12.97
N LEU A 256 15.76 -27.38 -13.26
CA LEU A 256 15.24 -26.53 -14.32
C LEU A 256 15.53 -25.04 -14.05
N LEU A 257 15.22 -24.54 -12.85
CA LEU A 257 15.45 -23.14 -12.47
C LEU A 257 16.95 -22.78 -12.44
N ASN A 258 17.80 -23.69 -11.94
CA ASN A 258 19.27 -23.51 -11.96
C ASN A 258 19.82 -23.39 -13.39
N LYS A 259 19.14 -23.99 -14.37
CA LYS A 259 19.46 -23.87 -15.80
C LYS A 259 18.69 -22.75 -16.50
N LYS A 260 18.18 -21.78 -15.73
CA LYS A 260 17.46 -20.59 -16.22
C LYS A 260 16.20 -20.93 -17.01
N ALA A 261 15.43 -21.91 -16.54
CA ALA A 261 14.06 -22.09 -17.01
C ALA A 261 13.25 -20.81 -16.72
N ASP A 262 12.56 -20.31 -17.74
CA ASP A 262 11.77 -19.09 -17.64
C ASP A 262 10.49 -19.38 -16.84
N ARG A 263 10.47 -18.90 -15.59
CA ARG A 263 9.35 -19.02 -14.67
C ARG A 263 8.13 -18.20 -15.08
N ALA A 264 8.28 -17.22 -15.98
CA ALA A 264 7.26 -16.29 -16.44
C ALA A 264 6.71 -16.65 -17.84
N LEU A 265 7.24 -17.70 -18.48
CA LEU A 265 6.79 -18.16 -19.78
C LEU A 265 5.29 -18.47 -19.78
N LYS A 266 4.54 -17.91 -20.72
CA LYS A 266 3.08 -18.07 -20.83
C LYS A 266 2.72 -19.10 -21.89
N ASN A 267 1.81 -20.00 -21.54
CA ASN A 267 1.22 -20.91 -22.52
C ASN A 267 0.07 -20.25 -23.34
N GLU A 268 -0.57 -20.98 -24.25
CA GLU A 268 -1.68 -20.43 -25.07
C GLU A 268 -2.86 -19.86 -24.26
N ARG A 269 -3.05 -20.31 -23.01
CA ARG A 269 -4.08 -19.80 -22.09
C ARG A 269 -3.54 -18.70 -21.17
N MET A 270 -2.38 -18.13 -21.51
CA MET A 270 -1.65 -17.13 -20.72
C MET A 270 -1.29 -17.59 -19.31
N ASN A 271 -1.29 -18.90 -19.03
CA ASN A 271 -0.87 -19.41 -17.72
C ASN A 271 0.65 -19.46 -17.68
N THR A 272 1.22 -18.95 -16.59
CA THR A 272 2.62 -19.19 -16.21
C THR A 272 2.74 -20.50 -15.41
N PRO A 273 3.96 -21.04 -15.23
CA PRO A 273 4.23 -22.15 -14.31
C PRO A 273 3.61 -21.96 -12.90
N LEU A 274 3.66 -20.74 -12.34
CA LEU A 274 3.08 -20.41 -11.04
C LEU A 274 1.56 -20.63 -10.99
N HIS A 275 0.84 -20.33 -12.07
CA HIS A 275 -0.61 -20.57 -12.13
C HIS A 275 -0.94 -22.06 -11.97
N TYR A 276 -0.12 -22.96 -12.53
CA TYR A 276 -0.34 -24.40 -12.40
C TYR A 276 -0.05 -24.90 -10.99
N LEU A 277 1.05 -24.45 -10.37
CA LEU A 277 1.34 -24.76 -8.98
C LEU A 277 0.20 -24.30 -8.07
N CYS A 278 -0.25 -23.05 -8.22
CA CYS A 278 -1.30 -22.44 -7.41
C CYS A 278 -2.71 -23.04 -7.63
N ARG A 279 -2.93 -23.78 -8.72
CA ARG A 279 -4.17 -24.55 -8.96
C ARG A 279 -4.16 -25.92 -8.28
N ASN A 280 -3.00 -26.40 -7.83
CA ASN A 280 -2.90 -27.71 -7.19
C ASN A 280 -3.66 -27.71 -5.85
N LYS A 281 -4.56 -28.69 -5.67
CA LYS A 281 -5.34 -28.85 -4.43
C LYS A 281 -4.46 -29.19 -3.23
N ASN A 282 -3.34 -29.88 -3.45
CA ASN A 282 -2.38 -30.29 -2.43
C ASN A 282 -1.16 -29.35 -2.35
N LEU A 283 -1.36 -28.06 -2.62
CA LEU A 283 -0.27 -27.06 -2.60
C LEU A 283 0.52 -27.02 -1.29
N LYS A 284 -0.10 -27.42 -0.17
CA LYS A 284 0.54 -27.55 1.14
C LYS A 284 1.82 -28.41 1.15
N ASP A 285 1.90 -29.40 0.26
CA ASP A 285 3.06 -30.31 0.19
C ASP A 285 4.21 -29.70 -0.65
N TYR A 286 3.98 -28.53 -1.26
CA TYR A 286 4.86 -27.91 -2.24
C TYR A 286 5.20 -26.44 -1.92
N HIS A 287 5.14 -26.05 -0.64
CA HIS A 287 5.53 -24.69 -0.19
C HIS A 287 6.96 -24.33 -0.57
N GLU A 288 7.90 -25.29 -0.52
CA GLU A 288 9.28 -25.08 -0.95
C GLU A 288 9.35 -24.74 -2.45
N VAL A 289 8.54 -25.41 -3.28
CA VAL A 289 8.46 -25.14 -4.73
C VAL A 289 7.91 -23.74 -4.98
N LEU A 290 6.86 -23.35 -4.25
CA LEU A 290 6.30 -22.00 -4.33
C LEU A 290 7.36 -20.95 -4.00
N LYS A 291 8.07 -21.14 -2.88
CA LYS A 291 9.16 -20.24 -2.46
C LYS A 291 10.27 -20.15 -3.51
N LEU A 292 10.73 -21.28 -4.04
CA LEU A 292 11.74 -21.32 -5.10
C LEU A 292 11.29 -20.56 -6.36
N LEU A 293 10.03 -20.71 -6.77
CA LEU A 293 9.50 -19.96 -7.92
C LEU A 293 9.44 -18.46 -7.65
N LEU A 294 9.12 -18.03 -6.43
CA LEU A 294 9.09 -16.61 -6.07
C LEU A 294 10.51 -15.99 -5.98
N GLU A 295 11.50 -16.76 -5.53
CA GLU A 295 12.88 -16.32 -5.34
C GLU A 295 13.76 -16.41 -6.61
N SER A 296 13.41 -17.24 -7.59
CA SER A 296 14.23 -17.53 -8.80
C SER A 296 14.27 -16.43 -9.88
N GLY A 297 14.06 -15.17 -9.51
CA GLY A 297 14.05 -14.02 -10.43
C GLY A 297 15.37 -13.27 -10.54
N ASN A 298 15.34 -12.13 -11.25
CA ASN A 298 16.49 -11.22 -11.38
C ASN A 298 16.81 -10.43 -10.08
N GLY A 299 16.21 -10.81 -8.94
CA GLY A 299 16.44 -10.21 -7.62
C GLY A 299 15.72 -8.88 -7.36
N SER A 300 15.08 -8.25 -8.36
CA SER A 300 14.28 -7.04 -8.15
C SER A 300 12.92 -7.36 -7.53
N LYS A 301 12.55 -6.61 -6.48
CA LYS A 301 11.23 -6.70 -5.85
C LYS A 301 10.10 -6.37 -6.83
N GLU A 302 10.34 -5.42 -7.74
CA GLU A 302 9.36 -5.01 -8.76
C GLU A 302 9.10 -6.12 -9.79
N ASP A 303 10.14 -6.85 -10.19
CA ASP A 303 10.01 -8.00 -11.10
C ASP A 303 9.16 -9.10 -10.48
N THR A 304 9.44 -9.46 -9.23
CA THR A 304 8.66 -10.47 -8.51
C THR A 304 7.21 -10.02 -8.28
N MET A 305 6.99 -8.74 -7.96
CA MET A 305 5.64 -8.18 -7.80
C MET A 305 4.87 -8.13 -9.14
N ARG A 306 5.54 -7.90 -10.27
CA ARG A 306 4.91 -8.02 -11.59
C ARG A 306 4.57 -9.48 -11.90
N TYR A 307 5.53 -10.38 -11.71
CA TYR A 307 5.39 -11.81 -11.98
C TYR A 307 4.23 -12.47 -11.22
N ILE A 308 4.12 -12.19 -9.91
CA ILE A 308 3.09 -12.80 -9.05
C ILE A 308 1.67 -12.33 -9.40
N ASN A 309 1.56 -11.14 -10.00
CA ASN A 309 0.31 -10.51 -10.43
C ASN A 309 0.03 -10.68 -11.93
N GLU A 310 0.80 -11.52 -12.63
CA GLU A 310 0.47 -11.90 -14.00
C GLU A 310 -0.91 -12.59 -14.03
N VAL A 311 -1.69 -12.26 -15.06
CA VAL A 311 -3.04 -12.78 -15.26
C VAL A 311 -3.10 -13.71 -16.46
N ASN A 312 -3.86 -14.79 -16.32
CA ASN A 312 -4.15 -15.69 -17.43
C ASN A 312 -5.34 -15.21 -18.29
N SER A 313 -5.76 -16.02 -19.28
CA SER A 313 -6.86 -15.67 -20.20
C SER A 313 -8.23 -15.50 -19.50
N SER A 314 -8.40 -16.07 -18.30
CA SER A 314 -9.59 -15.91 -17.46
C SER A 314 -9.49 -14.74 -16.49
N GLY A 315 -8.38 -13.99 -16.52
CA GLY A 315 -8.08 -12.94 -15.55
C GLY A 315 -7.72 -13.48 -14.18
N GLU A 316 -7.26 -14.73 -14.04
CA GLU A 316 -6.85 -15.29 -12.75
C GLU A 316 -5.36 -15.01 -12.52
N THR A 317 -5.01 -14.63 -11.28
CA THR A 317 -3.65 -14.55 -10.75
C THR A 317 -3.28 -15.80 -9.94
N ALA A 318 -2.02 -15.91 -9.52
CA ALA A 318 -1.58 -16.94 -8.57
C ALA A 318 -2.45 -16.96 -7.29
N LEU A 319 -2.68 -15.80 -6.67
CA LEU A 319 -3.46 -15.67 -5.44
C LEU A 319 -4.92 -16.12 -5.65
N THR A 320 -5.58 -15.65 -6.71
CA THR A 320 -6.97 -16.08 -6.99
C THR A 320 -7.07 -17.59 -7.21
N ASN A 321 -6.06 -18.22 -7.84
CA ASN A 321 -6.03 -19.67 -8.02
C ASN A 321 -5.91 -20.43 -6.69
N VAL A 322 -5.05 -19.99 -5.78
CA VAL A 322 -4.91 -20.63 -4.45
C VAL A 322 -6.21 -20.50 -3.66
N CYS A 323 -6.80 -19.29 -3.59
CA CYS A 323 -8.07 -19.07 -2.91
C CYS A 323 -9.20 -19.90 -3.52
N ALA A 324 -9.29 -19.98 -4.86
CA ALA A 324 -10.34 -20.74 -5.53
C ALA A 324 -10.18 -22.27 -5.35
N ASN A 325 -8.96 -22.80 -5.29
CA ASN A 325 -8.70 -24.25 -5.31
C ASN A 325 -8.36 -24.83 -3.94
N SER A 326 -7.16 -24.59 -3.41
CA SER A 326 -6.68 -25.23 -2.17
C SER A 326 -7.10 -24.50 -0.90
N MET A 327 -7.27 -23.18 -0.94
CA MET A 327 -7.46 -22.32 0.24
C MET A 327 -6.32 -22.50 1.29
N ASP A 328 -5.11 -22.82 0.81
CA ASP A 328 -3.96 -23.09 1.67
C ASP A 328 -3.43 -21.81 2.32
N PHE A 329 -3.45 -21.77 3.65
CA PHE A 329 -3.16 -20.56 4.42
C PHE A 329 -1.73 -20.06 4.20
N GLU A 330 -0.72 -20.94 4.31
CA GLU A 330 0.69 -20.53 4.22
C GLU A 330 1.05 -20.07 2.80
N SER A 331 0.48 -20.71 1.76
CA SER A 331 0.68 -20.25 0.37
C SER A 331 0.06 -18.88 0.11
N ILE A 332 -1.15 -18.63 0.62
CA ILE A 332 -1.78 -17.29 0.48
C ILE A 332 -0.95 -16.25 1.20
N LYS A 333 -0.51 -16.54 2.44
CA LYS A 333 0.35 -15.66 3.22
C LYS A 333 1.64 -15.34 2.47
N MET A 334 2.32 -16.36 1.94
CA MET A 334 3.54 -16.22 1.17
C MET A 334 3.30 -15.36 -0.08
N LEU A 335 2.24 -15.61 -0.85
CA LEU A 335 1.93 -14.80 -2.02
C LEU A 335 1.68 -13.33 -1.65
N CYS A 336 0.94 -13.06 -0.58
CA CYS A 336 0.70 -11.70 -0.09
C CYS A 336 1.98 -11.01 0.40
N ASP A 337 2.86 -11.72 1.12
CA ASP A 337 4.15 -11.19 1.60
C ASP A 337 5.08 -10.78 0.44
N TYR A 338 4.96 -11.47 -0.72
CA TYR A 338 5.68 -11.16 -1.95
C TYR A 338 4.98 -10.13 -2.86
N GLY A 339 3.85 -9.55 -2.42
CA GLY A 339 3.18 -8.43 -3.11
C GLY A 339 2.05 -8.82 -4.05
N ALA A 340 1.39 -9.97 -3.84
CA ALA A 340 0.16 -10.30 -4.56
C ALA A 340 -0.96 -9.29 -4.28
N ASP A 341 -1.69 -8.88 -5.33
CA ASP A 341 -2.86 -8.03 -5.21
C ASP A 341 -4.05 -8.83 -4.66
N VAL A 342 -4.40 -8.56 -3.39
CA VAL A 342 -5.50 -9.21 -2.67
C VAL A 342 -6.89 -8.83 -3.17
N ASN A 343 -7.00 -7.77 -3.98
CA ASN A 343 -8.24 -7.25 -4.50
C ASN A 343 -8.44 -7.55 -5.99
N HIS A 344 -7.50 -8.25 -6.62
CA HIS A 344 -7.59 -8.58 -8.03
C HIS A 344 -8.88 -9.36 -8.34
N GLN A 345 -9.60 -8.93 -9.39
CA GLN A 345 -10.86 -9.54 -9.80
C GLN A 345 -10.70 -10.24 -11.16
N THR A 346 -11.13 -11.48 -11.23
CA THR A 346 -11.11 -12.27 -12.47
C THR A 346 -12.17 -11.77 -13.46
N ASN A 347 -12.09 -12.23 -14.72
CA ASN A 347 -13.07 -11.89 -15.75
C ASN A 347 -14.50 -12.34 -15.38
N ASN A 348 -14.62 -13.32 -14.48
CA ASN A 348 -15.90 -13.82 -13.96
C ASN A 348 -16.39 -13.07 -12.71
N GLY A 349 -15.67 -12.04 -12.27
CA GLY A 349 -15.98 -11.25 -11.09
C GLY A 349 -15.49 -11.86 -9.77
N ILE A 350 -14.76 -12.97 -9.78
CA ILE A 350 -14.26 -13.65 -8.58
C ILE A 350 -13.04 -12.91 -8.05
N PHE A 351 -12.95 -12.73 -6.73
CA PHE A 351 -11.79 -12.12 -6.05
C PHE A 351 -11.43 -12.93 -4.79
N PRO A 352 -10.21 -12.81 -4.24
CA PRO A 352 -9.72 -13.66 -3.15
C PRO A 352 -10.66 -13.73 -1.94
N LEU A 353 -11.13 -12.59 -1.44
CA LEU A 353 -12.01 -12.54 -0.27
C LEU A 353 -13.37 -13.19 -0.53
N TYR A 354 -13.93 -13.03 -1.75
CA TYR A 354 -15.13 -13.75 -2.16
C TYR A 354 -14.94 -15.27 -2.09
N SER A 355 -13.80 -15.80 -2.57
CA SER A 355 -13.52 -17.24 -2.48
C SER A 355 -13.45 -17.72 -1.03
N ALA A 356 -12.86 -16.93 -0.12
CA ALA A 356 -12.79 -17.25 1.31
C ALA A 356 -14.20 -17.32 1.94
N VAL A 357 -15.04 -16.30 1.66
CA VAL A 357 -16.45 -16.24 2.10
C VAL A 357 -17.24 -17.43 1.57
N MET A 358 -17.11 -17.76 0.27
CA MET A 358 -17.81 -18.87 -0.36
C MET A 358 -17.46 -20.24 0.25
N LYS A 359 -16.22 -20.42 0.72
CA LYS A 359 -15.79 -21.65 1.40
C LYS A 359 -15.97 -21.62 2.92
N GLY A 360 -16.42 -20.50 3.49
CA GLY A 360 -16.58 -20.33 4.94
C GLY A 360 -15.28 -20.43 5.73
N ASN A 361 -14.11 -20.19 5.10
CA ASN A 361 -12.80 -20.29 5.75
C ASN A 361 -12.47 -18.97 6.45
N THR A 362 -12.69 -18.92 7.76
CA THR A 362 -12.46 -17.73 8.59
C THR A 362 -11.01 -17.30 8.65
N ASP A 363 -10.08 -18.25 8.71
CA ASP A 363 -8.65 -17.97 8.87
C ASP A 363 -8.11 -17.25 7.62
N VAL A 364 -8.56 -17.68 6.44
CA VAL A 364 -8.20 -17.01 5.18
C VAL A 364 -8.95 -15.69 5.02
N MET A 365 -10.22 -15.57 5.44
CA MET A 365 -10.90 -14.27 5.48
C MET A 365 -10.10 -13.26 6.31
N GLU A 366 -9.70 -13.66 7.52
CA GLU A 366 -8.92 -12.85 8.44
C GLU A 366 -7.56 -12.44 7.85
N MET A 367 -6.86 -13.38 7.23
CA MET A 367 -5.58 -13.12 6.56
C MET A 367 -5.73 -12.16 5.37
N LEU A 368 -6.71 -12.37 4.50
CA LEU A 368 -6.93 -11.49 3.35
C LEU A 368 -7.31 -10.07 3.81
N LEU A 369 -8.17 -9.95 4.82
CA LEU A 369 -8.50 -8.66 5.44
C LEU A 369 -7.26 -7.97 6.03
N LYS A 370 -6.36 -8.73 6.68
CA LYS A 370 -5.08 -8.22 7.18
C LYS A 370 -4.19 -7.65 6.06
N TYR A 371 -4.25 -8.22 4.87
CA TYR A 371 -3.52 -7.74 3.69
C TYR A 371 -4.29 -6.69 2.87
N GLY A 372 -5.42 -6.17 3.36
CA GLY A 372 -6.16 -5.07 2.74
C GLY A 372 -7.23 -5.49 1.74
N ALA A 373 -7.83 -6.67 1.92
CA ALA A 373 -8.94 -7.11 1.09
C ALA A 373 -10.19 -6.22 1.26
N ASN A 374 -10.78 -5.85 0.12
CA ASN A 374 -11.88 -4.90 0.02
C ASN A 374 -13.24 -5.60 0.24
N ILE A 375 -13.86 -5.33 1.38
CA ILE A 375 -15.18 -5.88 1.77
C ILE A 375 -16.31 -5.33 0.88
N GLY A 376 -16.11 -4.16 0.26
CA GLY A 376 -17.07 -3.55 -0.66
C GLY A 376 -17.00 -4.09 -2.10
N GLN A 377 -16.11 -5.03 -2.43
CA GLN A 377 -16.07 -5.60 -3.78
C GLN A 377 -17.36 -6.35 -4.10
N VAL A 378 -17.80 -6.18 -5.35
CA VAL A 378 -19.05 -6.76 -5.86
C VAL A 378 -18.75 -7.97 -6.73
N TYR A 379 -19.45 -9.07 -6.50
CA TYR A 379 -19.46 -10.24 -7.38
C TYR A 379 -20.69 -10.19 -8.28
N LYS A 380 -20.49 -9.98 -9.59
CA LYS A 380 -21.59 -9.90 -10.59
C LYS A 380 -22.72 -8.94 -10.17
N GLY A 381 -22.35 -7.76 -9.67
CA GLY A 381 -23.28 -6.73 -9.21
C GLY A 381 -23.83 -6.93 -7.79
N LYS A 382 -23.55 -8.06 -7.13
CA LYS A 382 -23.92 -8.30 -5.73
C LYS A 382 -22.79 -7.91 -4.78
N PRO A 383 -23.04 -7.09 -3.74
CA PRO A 383 -22.06 -6.82 -2.68
C PRO A 383 -21.63 -8.11 -1.96
N LEU A 384 -20.38 -8.17 -1.50
CA LEU A 384 -19.88 -9.30 -0.73
C LEU A 384 -20.70 -9.57 0.55
N SER A 385 -21.25 -8.54 1.19
CA SER A 385 -22.13 -8.68 2.36
C SER A 385 -23.35 -9.55 2.08
N GLN A 386 -24.02 -9.30 0.95
CA GLN A 386 -25.16 -10.10 0.51
C GLN A 386 -24.74 -11.55 0.21
N VAL A 387 -23.57 -11.75 -0.43
CA VAL A 387 -23.03 -13.10 -0.64
C VAL A 387 -22.75 -13.80 0.68
N ALA A 388 -22.19 -13.10 1.67
CA ALA A 388 -21.92 -13.63 3.00
C ALA A 388 -23.20 -14.00 3.75
N GLU A 389 -24.27 -13.22 3.60
CA GLU A 389 -25.60 -13.54 4.13
C GLU A 389 -26.19 -14.80 3.48
N GLU A 390 -26.19 -14.86 2.14
CA GLU A 390 -26.65 -16.04 1.38
C GLU A 390 -25.89 -17.33 1.74
N LYS A 391 -24.65 -17.20 2.23
CA LYS A 391 -23.78 -18.31 2.66
C LYS A 391 -23.70 -18.52 4.18
N GLY A 392 -24.45 -17.76 4.97
CA GLY A 392 -24.43 -17.83 6.43
C GLY A 392 -23.07 -17.52 7.06
N GLN A 393 -22.21 -16.77 6.36
CA GLN A 393 -20.88 -16.36 6.84
C GLN A 393 -20.85 -14.90 7.31
N MET A 394 -21.96 -14.15 7.17
CA MET A 394 -22.03 -12.74 7.56
C MET A 394 -21.65 -12.53 9.02
N GLU A 395 -22.16 -13.36 9.95
CA GLU A 395 -21.81 -13.25 11.36
C GLU A 395 -20.31 -13.44 11.60
N LYS A 396 -19.69 -14.44 10.96
CA LYS A 396 -18.24 -14.69 11.10
C LYS A 396 -17.41 -13.57 10.49
N LEU A 397 -17.78 -13.09 9.29
CA LEU A 397 -17.11 -11.97 8.63
C LEU A 397 -17.20 -10.70 9.48
N MET A 398 -18.39 -10.38 9.99
CA MET A 398 -18.61 -9.24 10.88
C MET A 398 -17.92 -9.42 12.23
N LYS A 399 -17.84 -10.64 12.76
CA LYS A 399 -17.09 -10.96 13.98
C LYS A 399 -15.60 -10.71 13.79
N ILE A 400 -15.00 -11.19 12.70
CA ILE A 400 -13.58 -10.93 12.38
C ILE A 400 -13.33 -9.41 12.27
N ILE A 401 -14.22 -8.69 11.58
CA ILE A 401 -14.14 -7.23 11.46
C ILE A 401 -14.24 -6.58 12.84
N ARG A 402 -15.23 -6.96 13.66
CA ARG A 402 -15.43 -6.39 15.00
C ARG A 402 -14.31 -6.74 15.98
N GLU A 403 -13.81 -7.97 16.01
CA GLU A 403 -12.81 -8.42 16.99
C GLU A 403 -11.41 -7.88 16.69
N LYS A 404 -11.03 -7.79 15.41
CA LYS A 404 -9.72 -7.24 15.01
C LYS A 404 -9.69 -5.73 14.90
N TYR A 405 -10.85 -5.13 14.64
CA TYR A 405 -10.98 -3.71 14.39
C TYR A 405 -11.96 -3.06 15.39
N ALA A 406 -12.21 -3.68 16.54
CA ALA A 406 -12.94 -2.99 17.61
C ALA A 406 -12.15 -1.74 18.03
N ASN A 407 -12.86 -0.67 18.39
CA ASN A 407 -12.30 0.45 19.15
C ASN A 407 -11.97 0.00 20.60
N ALA A 408 -11.30 -1.14 20.75
CA ALA A 408 -10.87 -1.66 22.03
C ALA A 408 -9.78 -0.73 22.57
N SER A 409 -10.12 -0.05 23.65
CA SER A 409 -9.20 0.74 24.45
C SER A 409 -8.32 -0.20 25.26
N MET A 410 -7.04 0.14 25.46
CA MET A 410 -6.27 -0.51 26.50
C MET A 410 -6.98 -0.35 27.85
N SER A 411 -7.14 -1.43 28.61
CA SER A 411 -7.64 -1.35 29.98
C SER A 411 -6.63 -0.62 30.87
N GLU A 412 -7.06 -0.10 32.01
CA GLU A 412 -6.16 0.58 32.95
C GLU A 412 -5.02 -0.33 33.40
N GLU A 413 -5.30 -1.62 33.61
CA GLU A 413 -4.30 -2.63 33.96
C GLU A 413 -3.29 -2.83 32.82
N GLN A 414 -3.75 -2.83 31.56
CA GLN A 414 -2.87 -2.96 30.40
C GLN A 414 -1.98 -1.72 30.22
N ILE A 415 -2.52 -0.52 30.40
CA ILE A 415 -1.76 0.74 30.36
C ILE A 415 -0.68 0.71 31.45
N LYS A 416 -1.07 0.34 32.67
CA LYS A 416 -0.16 0.22 33.81
C LYS A 416 0.92 -0.83 33.58
N ALA A 417 0.56 -2.03 33.13
CA ALA A 417 1.52 -3.11 32.85
C ALA A 417 2.52 -2.72 31.74
N THR A 418 2.04 -2.06 30.67
CA THR A 418 2.88 -1.55 29.57
C THR A 418 3.83 -0.47 30.09
N ALA A 419 3.34 0.45 30.91
CA ALA A 419 4.14 1.47 31.58
C ALA A 419 5.14 0.89 32.59
N GLU A 420 4.91 -0.32 33.11
CA GLU A 420 5.80 -1.02 34.06
C GLU A 420 6.88 -1.85 33.37
N CYS A 421 6.75 -2.13 32.07
CA CYS A 421 7.75 -2.84 31.29
C CYS A 421 9.04 -2.01 31.13
N PHE A 422 10.15 -2.51 31.67
CA PHE A 422 11.42 -1.80 31.67
C PHE A 422 12.13 -1.83 30.32
N GLU A 423 12.13 -2.97 29.64
CA GLU A 423 12.79 -3.12 28.34
C GLU A 423 12.12 -2.26 27.28
N ASN A 424 12.88 -1.90 26.24
CA ASN A 424 12.33 -1.16 25.12
C ASN A 424 11.20 -1.97 24.47
N ILE A 425 9.98 -1.45 24.59
CA ILE A 425 8.87 -1.87 23.74
C ILE A 425 9.17 -1.34 22.35
N LEU A 426 9.58 -2.24 21.45
CA LEU A 426 9.67 -1.94 20.02
C LEU A 426 8.25 -1.72 19.53
N PHE A 427 7.86 -0.46 19.35
CA PHE A 427 6.64 -0.13 18.64
C PHE A 427 6.84 -0.51 17.17
N PRO A 428 6.00 -1.37 16.60
CA PRO A 428 6.08 -1.68 15.20
C PRO A 428 5.84 -0.41 14.37
N THR A 429 6.80 -0.07 13.50
CA THR A 429 6.61 1.03 12.54
C THR A 429 5.73 0.57 11.41
N GLU A 430 4.54 1.14 11.33
CA GLU A 430 3.60 0.88 10.25
C GLU A 430 3.90 1.71 9.02
N VAL A 431 3.49 1.18 7.86
CA VAL A 431 3.68 1.81 6.56
C VAL A 431 2.32 2.04 5.93
N TRP A 432 2.13 3.24 5.41
CA TRP A 432 1.00 3.59 4.55
C TRP A 432 0.90 2.62 3.38
N THR A 433 -0.31 2.13 3.09
CA THR A 433 -0.54 1.48 1.78
C THR A 433 -0.91 2.54 0.75
N ASP A 434 -0.63 2.26 -0.50
CA ASP A 434 -1.03 3.13 -1.62
C ASP A 434 -2.45 2.78 -2.15
N ASN A 435 -3.14 1.85 -1.50
CA ASN A 435 -4.47 1.40 -1.88
C ASN A 435 -5.54 2.27 -1.24
N ILE A 436 -5.99 3.30 -1.96
CA ILE A 436 -7.15 4.09 -1.55
C ILE A 436 -8.43 3.50 -2.17
N MET A 437 -9.28 2.88 -1.35
CA MET A 437 -10.59 2.41 -1.77
C MET A 437 -11.57 3.58 -1.98
N LYS A 438 -12.14 3.68 -3.19
CA LYS A 438 -13.06 4.77 -3.62
C LYS A 438 -14.55 4.49 -3.37
N SER A 439 -14.93 3.41 -2.68
CA SER A 439 -16.30 2.89 -2.71
C SER A 439 -17.29 3.45 -1.66
N LYS A 440 -16.90 4.43 -0.82
CA LYS A 440 -17.72 5.00 0.28
C LYS A 440 -17.42 6.50 0.49
N PRO A 441 -18.27 7.28 1.22
CA PRO A 441 -18.16 8.73 1.35
C PRO A 441 -16.79 9.15 1.82
N LEU A 442 -16.10 9.85 0.93
CA LEU A 442 -14.78 10.39 1.14
C LEU A 442 -14.94 11.89 1.28
N HIS A 443 -14.56 12.42 2.43
CA HIS A 443 -14.71 13.84 2.75
C HIS A 443 -13.54 14.68 2.26
N ILE A 444 -12.60 14.09 1.54
CA ILE A 444 -11.36 14.72 1.08
C ILE A 444 -11.24 14.52 -0.42
N ASP A 445 -10.87 15.56 -1.16
CA ASP A 445 -10.65 15.43 -2.59
C ASP A 445 -9.28 14.80 -2.87
N ILE A 446 -9.26 13.49 -3.16
CA ILE A 446 -8.03 12.75 -3.50
C ILE A 446 -7.34 13.32 -4.74
N SER A 447 -8.10 13.86 -5.70
CA SER A 447 -7.54 14.33 -6.97
C SER A 447 -6.64 15.55 -6.79
N ASN A 448 -6.88 16.33 -5.73
CA ASN A 448 -6.16 17.55 -5.40
C ASN A 448 -5.23 17.41 -4.19
N LEU A 449 -4.92 16.18 -3.77
CA LEU A 449 -4.02 15.97 -2.64
C LEU A 449 -2.59 16.47 -2.95
N PRO A 450 -1.93 17.16 -2.01
CA PRO A 450 -0.51 17.48 -2.13
C PRO A 450 0.31 16.21 -2.37
N MET A 451 1.36 16.32 -3.20
CA MET A 451 2.19 15.17 -3.58
C MET A 451 2.69 14.39 -2.35
N GLY A 452 2.35 13.09 -2.32
CA GLY A 452 2.73 12.17 -1.25
C GLY A 452 1.88 12.26 0.02
N ALA A 453 0.86 13.11 0.07
CA ALA A 453 -0.10 13.12 1.17
C ALA A 453 -0.79 11.75 1.30
N LYS A 454 -1.11 11.39 2.54
CA LYS A 454 -1.67 10.09 2.90
C LYS A 454 -3.05 10.28 3.49
N VAL A 455 -3.97 9.37 3.15
CA VAL A 455 -5.34 9.40 3.64
C VAL A 455 -5.65 8.07 4.29
N GLU A 456 -6.29 8.13 5.46
CA GLU A 456 -6.88 6.98 6.12
C GLU A 456 -8.39 7.21 6.33
N ASN A 457 -9.17 6.17 6.10
CA ASN A 457 -10.59 6.01 6.37
C ASN A 457 -10.81 4.50 6.61
N PHE A 458 -12.04 4.06 6.85
CA PHE A 458 -12.34 2.65 7.12
C PHE A 458 -11.82 1.68 6.04
N PHE A 459 -11.65 2.16 4.81
CA PHE A 459 -11.30 1.37 3.64
C PHE A 459 -9.91 1.63 3.08
N THR A 460 -9.18 2.60 3.60
CA THR A 460 -7.80 2.88 3.22
C THR A 460 -6.91 2.48 4.38
N CYS A 461 -6.22 1.36 4.24
CA CYS A 461 -5.44 0.81 5.33
C CYS A 461 -3.97 1.24 5.28
N THR A 462 -3.36 1.21 6.45
CA THR A 462 -1.94 0.99 6.68
C THR A 462 -1.76 -0.52 6.84
N THR A 463 -0.72 -1.16 6.27
CA THR A 463 -0.62 -2.62 6.40
C THR A 463 -0.18 -2.97 7.82
N HIS A 464 -1.07 -3.58 8.60
CA HIS A 464 -0.73 -4.01 9.96
C HIS A 464 -0.23 -5.46 9.91
N LYS A 465 1.09 -5.64 9.83
CA LYS A 465 1.71 -6.96 10.08
C LYS A 465 1.56 -7.40 11.55
N PHE A 466 1.13 -6.51 12.45
CA PHE A 466 1.16 -6.70 13.90
C PHE A 466 -0.24 -6.74 14.50
N ASP A 467 -0.75 -7.94 14.76
CA ASP A 467 -2.05 -8.18 15.40
C ASP A 467 -2.15 -7.55 16.81
N MET A 468 -1.02 -7.17 17.43
CA MET A 468 -0.97 -6.47 18.72
C MET A 468 -1.43 -5.00 18.65
N LEU A 469 -1.19 -4.31 17.54
CA LEU A 469 -1.61 -2.90 17.36
C LEU A 469 -3.10 -2.81 16.98
N LEU A 470 -3.58 -3.78 16.20
CA LEU A 470 -4.99 -3.92 15.83
C LEU A 470 -5.91 -4.18 17.04
N LYS A 471 -5.46 -5.01 18.00
CA LYS A 471 -6.27 -5.39 19.17
C LYS A 471 -6.45 -4.28 20.21
N ASN A 472 -5.48 -3.36 20.32
CA ASN A 472 -5.45 -2.31 21.34
C ASN A 472 -5.27 -0.96 20.64
N ASN A 473 -6.32 -0.53 19.95
CA ASN A 473 -6.27 0.58 19.00
C ASN A 473 -5.91 1.93 19.68
N ILE A 474 -5.99 2.03 21.01
CA ILE A 474 -5.64 3.26 21.75
C ILE A 474 -4.22 3.15 22.32
N HIS A 475 -3.29 3.89 21.74
CA HIS A 475 -2.01 4.16 22.39
C HIS A 475 -2.16 5.28 23.40
N ASP A 476 -1.93 4.98 24.68
CA ASP A 476 -1.76 6.00 25.70
C ASP A 476 -0.35 6.63 25.59
N PRO A 477 -0.24 7.95 25.38
CA PRO A 477 1.03 8.68 25.35
C PRO A 477 1.96 8.44 26.55
N GLN A 478 1.38 8.12 27.71
CA GLN A 478 2.05 7.94 28.99
C GLN A 478 2.61 6.54 29.20
N ALA A 479 2.10 5.53 28.48
CA ALA A 479 2.59 4.16 28.57
C ALA A 479 4.10 4.04 28.29
N CYS A 480 4.70 5.05 27.64
CA CYS A 480 6.10 5.09 27.24
C CYS A 480 6.93 6.19 27.89
N SER A 481 6.40 6.89 28.89
CA SER A 481 7.08 8.05 29.50
C SER A 481 7.38 7.75 30.96
N TYR A 482 8.47 8.32 31.50
CA TYR A 482 8.87 8.26 32.91
C TYR A 482 9.67 7.02 33.40
N TYR A 483 10.42 6.34 32.55
CA TYR A 483 11.13 5.12 32.97
C TYR A 483 12.25 5.36 33.97
N TYR A 484 13.07 6.40 33.78
CA TYR A 484 14.15 6.67 34.71
C TYR A 484 13.64 6.98 36.11
N GLN A 485 12.69 7.92 36.25
CA GLN A 485 12.12 8.25 37.55
C GLN A 485 11.31 7.11 38.18
N LYS A 486 10.81 6.15 37.38
CA LYS A 486 10.01 5.01 37.85
C LYS A 486 10.87 3.85 38.32
N HIS A 487 12.02 3.61 37.69
CA HIS A 487 12.86 2.45 37.95
C HIS A 487 14.19 2.77 38.64
N PHE A 488 14.53 4.05 38.78
CA PHE A 488 15.74 4.52 39.46
C PHE A 488 15.36 5.48 40.59
N SER A 489 15.97 5.29 41.76
CA SER A 489 15.80 6.11 42.96
C SER A 489 16.98 7.04 43.17
N GLU A 490 16.87 8.03 44.05
CA GLU A 490 17.96 8.95 44.39
C GLU A 490 19.05 8.23 45.23
N GLY A 491 19.88 7.38 44.61
CA GLY A 491 21.03 6.74 45.27
C GLY A 491 21.39 5.33 44.81
N ASP A 492 20.43 4.58 44.26
CA ASP A 492 20.58 3.13 44.01
C ASP A 492 20.98 2.81 42.55
N HIS A 493 21.82 3.66 41.96
CA HIS A 493 22.34 3.48 40.62
C HIS A 493 23.59 4.32 40.34
N SER A 494 24.32 3.91 39.32
CA SER A 494 25.45 4.63 38.76
C SER A 494 25.10 5.23 37.40
N ASN A 495 25.61 6.43 37.11
CA ASN A 495 25.53 7.04 35.79
C ASN A 495 26.94 7.18 35.21
N TYR A 496 27.11 6.89 33.92
CA TYR A 496 28.39 6.90 33.23
C TYR A 496 28.29 7.80 32.00
N ILE A 497 29.26 8.69 31.84
CA ILE A 497 29.40 9.53 30.66
C ILE A 497 30.41 8.86 29.74
N ILE A 498 29.96 8.47 28.54
CA ILE A 498 30.78 7.77 27.55
C ILE A 498 31.04 8.69 26.37
N HIS A 499 32.33 8.83 26.05
CA HIS A 499 32.83 9.49 24.85
C HIS A 499 33.61 8.45 24.04
N THR A 500 33.08 8.07 22.88
CA THR A 500 33.83 7.33 21.86
C THR A 500 34.02 8.23 20.63
N ASP A 501 34.87 7.82 19.69
CA ASP A 501 35.10 8.58 18.44
C ASP A 501 33.82 8.71 17.61
N THR A 502 32.85 7.81 17.82
CA THR A 502 31.58 7.75 17.07
C THR A 502 30.37 8.23 17.86
N ASP A 503 30.37 8.07 19.19
CA ASP A 503 29.17 8.20 20.03
C ASP A 503 29.39 9.01 21.31
N LEU A 504 28.36 9.79 21.63
CA LEU A 504 28.20 10.52 22.88
C LEU A 504 26.99 9.94 23.60
N ALA A 505 27.21 9.36 24.77
CA ALA A 505 26.15 8.69 25.51
C ALA A 505 26.24 8.88 27.03
N ILE A 506 25.07 8.89 27.68
CA ILE A 506 24.96 8.75 29.14
C ILE A 506 24.28 7.42 29.43
N VAL A 507 24.95 6.55 30.19
CA VAL A 507 24.43 5.24 30.58
C VAL A 507 24.09 5.23 32.07
N SER A 508 22.85 4.89 32.42
CA SER A 508 22.44 4.66 33.81
C SER A 508 22.29 3.17 34.06
N ILE A 509 22.88 2.66 35.14
CA ILE A 509 22.90 1.24 35.53
C ILE A 509 22.43 1.11 36.98
N SER A 510 21.41 0.30 37.25
CA SER A 510 20.90 0.06 38.62
C SER A 510 21.90 -0.71 39.50
N ASP A 511 21.75 -0.62 40.82
CA ASP A 511 22.67 -1.29 41.76
C ASP A 511 22.36 -2.78 42.05
N ASP A 512 21.23 -3.30 41.54
CA ASP A 512 20.83 -4.71 41.72
C ASP A 512 21.90 -5.69 41.19
N LYS A 513 22.36 -6.60 42.05
CA LYS A 513 23.46 -7.54 41.76
C LYS A 513 23.08 -8.67 40.81
N ASN A 514 21.80 -9.03 40.76
CA ASN A 514 21.32 -10.14 39.94
C ASN A 514 20.80 -9.64 38.59
N ILE A 515 19.99 -8.58 38.62
CA ILE A 515 19.27 -8.05 37.46
C ILE A 515 19.55 -6.55 37.30
N LYS A 516 20.49 -6.22 36.43
CA LYS A 516 20.90 -4.84 36.13
C LYS A 516 19.98 -4.22 35.07
N LYS A 517 19.26 -3.17 35.46
CA LYS A 517 18.45 -2.31 34.57
C LYS A 517 19.33 -1.21 33.99
N VAL A 518 19.40 -1.14 32.66
CA VAL A 518 20.28 -0.22 31.95
C VAL A 518 19.50 0.71 31.03
N ILE A 519 19.74 2.02 31.14
CA ILE A 519 19.24 3.05 30.22
C ILE A 519 20.42 3.74 29.55
N MET A 520 20.56 3.59 28.23
CA MET A 520 21.56 4.28 27.40
C MET A 520 20.90 5.43 26.65
N ARG A 521 21.43 6.64 26.83
CA ARG A 521 20.89 7.85 26.21
C ARG A 521 21.86 8.39 25.18
N THR A 522 21.43 8.48 23.92
CA THR A 522 22.23 9.03 22.81
C THR A 522 21.59 10.30 22.26
N LYS A 523 22.30 11.00 21.36
CA LYS A 523 21.76 12.14 20.61
C LYS A 523 20.52 11.79 19.77
N ARG A 524 20.31 10.51 19.44
CA ARG A 524 19.21 10.05 18.57
C ARG A 524 18.04 9.44 19.32
N PHE A 525 18.30 8.56 20.28
CA PHE A 525 17.26 7.80 20.99
C PHE A 525 17.76 7.30 22.35
N ASP A 526 16.82 6.83 23.17
CA ASP A 526 17.07 6.11 24.43
C ASP A 526 16.92 4.60 24.22
N THR A 527 17.83 3.82 24.79
CA THR A 527 17.80 2.34 24.75
C THR A 527 17.72 1.78 26.15
N ARG A 528 16.79 0.85 26.39
CA ARG A 528 16.58 0.21 27.68
C ARG A 528 16.73 -1.30 27.55
N LYS A 529 17.54 -1.91 28.42
CA LYS A 529 17.84 -3.34 28.38
C LYS A 529 18.09 -3.88 29.79
N ILE A 530 17.70 -5.14 30.02
CA ILE A 530 18.00 -5.87 31.25
C ILE A 530 19.23 -6.75 31.02
N TYR A 531 20.10 -6.80 32.02
CA TYR A 531 21.30 -7.63 32.04
C TYR A 531 21.30 -8.50 33.29
N GLU A 532 21.52 -9.80 33.13
CA GLU A 532 21.59 -10.76 34.24
C GLU A 532 23.03 -11.15 34.54
N GLY A 533 23.42 -11.09 35.82
CA GLY A 533 24.73 -11.58 36.30
C GLY A 533 25.96 -10.84 35.77
N LYS A 534 25.82 -9.62 35.24
CA LYS A 534 26.92 -8.81 34.70
C LYS A 534 27.25 -7.61 35.58
N THR A 535 28.55 -7.31 35.68
CA THR A 535 29.06 -6.08 36.29
C THR A 535 28.88 -4.88 35.38
N ASP A 536 28.89 -3.67 35.95
CA ASP A 536 28.78 -2.42 35.19
C ASP A 536 29.84 -2.33 34.07
N HIS A 537 31.08 -2.77 34.32
CA HIS A 537 32.15 -2.79 33.31
C HIS A 537 31.91 -3.80 32.19
N GLN A 538 31.37 -4.98 32.50
CA GLN A 538 31.00 -5.96 31.46
C GLN A 538 29.87 -5.41 30.57
N ILE A 539 28.89 -4.72 31.17
CA ILE A 539 27.79 -4.07 30.44
C ILE A 539 28.33 -2.95 29.54
N LEU A 540 29.15 -2.05 30.08
CA LEU A 540 29.73 -0.95 29.30
C LEU A 540 30.63 -1.45 28.17
N LYS A 541 31.38 -2.54 28.37
CA LYS A 541 32.22 -3.17 27.33
C LYS A 541 31.40 -3.76 26.19
N GLU A 542 30.26 -4.35 26.53
CA GLU A 542 29.33 -4.89 25.53
C GLU A 542 28.66 -3.77 24.72
N LEU A 543 28.26 -2.68 25.38
CA LEU A 543 27.62 -1.54 24.71
C LEU A 543 28.61 -0.72 23.88
N PHE A 544 29.85 -0.57 24.36
CA PHE A 544 30.88 0.27 23.76
C PHE A 544 32.22 -0.48 23.78
N PRO A 545 32.57 -1.25 22.73
CA PRO A 545 33.81 -2.04 22.70
C PRO A 545 35.09 -1.24 22.92
N GLU A 546 35.08 0.04 22.54
CA GLU A 546 36.22 0.96 22.58
C GLU A 546 36.31 1.80 23.87
N TYR A 547 35.37 1.62 24.82
CA TYR A 547 35.38 2.44 26.03
C TYR A 547 36.61 2.13 26.92
N LYS A 548 37.11 3.17 27.60
CA LYS A 548 38.27 3.08 28.48
C LYS A 548 37.82 3.04 29.94
N GLU A 549 38.02 1.88 30.58
CA GLU A 549 37.64 1.65 31.99
C GLU A 549 38.26 2.68 32.94
N LYS A 550 39.58 2.92 32.81
CA LYS A 550 40.32 3.85 33.69
C LYS A 550 39.86 5.31 33.65
N SER A 551 39.21 5.74 32.56
CA SER A 551 38.73 7.12 32.40
C SER A 551 37.22 7.26 32.62
N THR A 552 36.52 6.18 32.98
CA THR A 552 35.06 6.18 33.12
C THR A 552 34.68 6.13 34.60
N VAL A 553 34.24 7.26 35.15
CA VAL A 553 33.87 7.39 36.58
C VAL A 553 32.35 7.27 36.77
N ALA A 554 31.93 6.56 37.81
CA ALA A 554 30.53 6.48 38.21
C ALA A 554 30.06 7.79 38.87
N ILE A 555 29.04 8.41 38.31
CA ILE A 555 28.45 9.66 38.81
C ILE A 555 27.13 9.35 39.53
N ARG A 556 27.06 9.76 40.80
CA ARG A 556 25.89 9.59 41.68
C ARG A 556 25.43 10.93 42.25
N GLY A 557 24.18 10.97 42.70
CA GLY A 557 23.62 12.09 43.46
C GLY A 557 22.44 12.81 42.81
N LYS A 558 21.70 13.54 43.65
CA LYS A 558 20.47 14.29 43.31
C LYS A 558 20.58 15.18 42.07
N PRO A 559 21.68 15.93 41.85
CA PRO A 559 21.75 16.85 40.71
C PRO A 559 21.73 16.11 39.37
N MET A 560 22.46 14.98 39.26
CA MET A 560 22.48 14.17 38.03
C MET A 560 21.13 13.50 37.81
N PHE A 561 20.54 12.94 38.87
CA PHE A 561 19.22 12.34 38.82
C PHE A 561 18.16 13.33 38.31
N ASN A 562 18.08 14.53 38.89
CA ASN A 562 17.14 15.56 38.47
C ASN A 562 17.39 16.03 37.03
N ALA A 563 18.65 16.15 36.60
CA ALA A 563 19.00 16.52 35.23
C ALA A 563 18.53 15.46 34.23
N LEU A 564 18.76 14.18 34.52
CA LEU A 564 18.34 13.08 33.65
C LEU A 564 16.82 12.87 33.64
N CYS A 565 16.13 13.05 34.76
CA CYS A 565 14.66 13.08 34.79
C CYS A 565 14.10 14.19 33.90
N LYS A 566 14.67 15.39 33.95
CA LYS A 566 14.28 16.50 33.07
C LYS A 566 14.59 16.22 31.61
N PHE A 567 15.74 15.60 31.32
CA PHE A 567 16.16 15.25 29.96
C PHE A 567 15.23 14.22 29.31
N GLU A 568 14.91 13.13 30.01
CA GLU A 568 14.04 12.07 29.49
C GLU A 568 12.62 12.60 29.23
N ASN A 569 12.09 13.40 30.16
CA ASN A 569 10.72 13.91 30.09
C ASN A 569 10.57 15.18 29.24
N PHE A 570 11.64 15.68 28.62
CA PHE A 570 11.63 16.99 27.94
C PHE A 570 10.61 17.06 26.79
N PHE A 571 10.40 15.94 26.08
CA PHE A 571 9.44 15.85 24.97
C PHE A 571 8.13 15.15 25.37
N THR A 572 7.87 15.00 26.67
CA THR A 572 6.61 14.44 27.16
C THR A 572 5.61 15.57 27.37
N TYR A 573 4.69 15.73 26.42
CA TYR A 573 3.65 16.76 26.48
C TYR A 573 2.49 16.28 27.35
N LYS A 574 2.10 17.12 28.31
CA LYS A 574 0.89 16.97 29.13
C LYS A 574 -0.25 17.87 28.68
N ARG A 575 -0.02 18.70 27.66
CA ARG A 575 -0.94 19.75 27.24
C ARG A 575 -1.01 19.74 25.72
N TYR A 576 -2.20 19.56 25.17
CA TYR A 576 -2.45 19.52 23.73
C TYR A 576 -3.51 20.54 23.34
N LYS A 577 -3.33 21.15 22.17
CA LYS A 577 -4.29 22.11 21.63
C LYS A 577 -4.63 21.73 20.20
N PHE A 578 -5.92 21.72 19.89
CA PHE A 578 -6.41 21.30 18.59
C PHE A 578 -7.34 22.37 18.01
N GLY A 579 -7.16 22.68 16.73
CA GLY A 579 -8.08 23.53 16.01
C GLY A 579 -9.34 22.76 15.62
N VAL A 580 -10.51 23.39 15.73
CA VAL A 580 -11.79 22.82 15.29
C VAL A 580 -12.41 23.77 14.26
N LEU A 581 -12.61 23.25 13.05
CA LEU A 581 -13.27 23.96 11.96
C LEU A 581 -14.66 23.38 11.71
N TYR A 582 -15.62 24.25 11.46
CA TYR A 582 -16.96 23.89 10.99
C TYR A 582 -17.05 24.13 9.48
N ALA A 583 -17.51 23.13 8.73
CA ALA A 583 -17.78 23.20 7.31
C ALA A 583 -19.26 22.84 7.05
N ALA A 584 -20.03 23.85 6.63
CA ALA A 584 -21.45 23.68 6.33
C ALA A 584 -21.66 22.89 5.01
N VAL A 585 -22.91 22.53 4.73
CA VAL A 585 -23.31 21.87 3.49
C VAL A 585 -22.85 22.71 2.28
N GLY A 586 -22.23 22.06 1.29
CA GLY A 586 -21.69 22.72 0.09
C GLY A 586 -20.32 23.39 0.25
N GLN A 587 -19.83 23.67 1.47
CA GLN A 587 -18.51 24.27 1.66
C GLN A 587 -17.40 23.22 1.49
N THR A 588 -16.32 23.59 0.80
CA THR A 588 -15.19 22.70 0.46
C THR A 588 -13.80 23.32 0.69
N LYS A 589 -13.69 24.64 0.90
CA LYS A 589 -12.40 25.35 0.96
C LYS A 589 -12.12 25.96 2.33
N GLU A 590 -10.83 26.06 2.69
CA GLU A 590 -10.35 26.64 3.96
C GLU A 590 -11.03 27.99 4.30
N MET A 591 -11.07 28.92 3.33
CA MET A 591 -11.60 30.27 3.54
C MET A 591 -13.09 30.28 3.91
N GLU A 592 -13.88 29.35 3.37
CA GLU A 592 -15.32 29.24 3.66
C GLU A 592 -15.53 28.84 5.13
N PHE A 593 -14.69 27.93 5.63
CA PHE A 593 -14.83 27.37 6.99
C PHE A 593 -14.52 28.43 8.06
N PHE A 594 -13.49 29.26 7.83
CA PHE A 594 -13.14 30.34 8.76
C PHE A 594 -14.19 31.45 8.82
N ASN A 595 -14.93 31.67 7.72
CA ASN A 595 -15.96 32.71 7.63
C ASN A 595 -17.30 32.31 8.25
N ASN A 596 -17.44 31.07 8.75
CA ASN A 596 -18.62 30.69 9.52
C ASN A 596 -18.67 31.47 10.85
N ARG A 597 -19.78 32.17 11.08
CA ARG A 597 -20.06 32.92 12.32
C ARG A 597 -20.59 32.00 13.41
N GLU A 598 -21.55 31.15 13.06
CA GLU A 598 -22.22 30.22 13.97
C GLU A 598 -22.14 28.80 13.41
N GLY A 599 -22.22 27.82 14.30
CA GLY A 599 -22.34 26.42 13.92
C GLY A 599 -23.81 25.97 13.89
N SER A 600 -24.08 24.82 13.28
CA SER A 600 -25.39 24.20 13.32
C SER A 600 -25.71 23.57 14.68
N SER A 601 -26.97 23.17 14.89
CA SER A 601 -27.36 22.35 16.04
C SER A 601 -26.64 21.00 16.09
N TYR A 602 -26.31 20.41 14.94
CA TYR A 602 -25.57 19.15 14.86
C TYR A 602 -24.10 19.33 15.26
N PHE A 603 -23.49 20.45 14.86
CA PHE A 603 -22.14 20.81 15.25
C PHE A 603 -22.05 21.06 16.76
N GLU A 604 -22.96 21.86 17.32
CA GLU A 604 -23.01 22.12 18.77
C GLU A 604 -23.27 20.83 19.57
N HIS A 605 -24.08 19.90 19.06
CA HIS A 605 -24.24 18.57 19.68
C HIS A 605 -22.98 17.73 19.59
N PHE A 606 -22.28 17.75 18.45
CA PHE A 606 -20.99 17.07 18.27
C PHE A 606 -19.90 17.60 19.21
N LEU A 607 -19.88 18.91 19.47
CA LEU A 607 -18.92 19.54 20.39
C LEU A 607 -18.98 18.92 21.81
N ASN A 608 -20.14 18.42 22.24
CA ASN A 608 -20.27 17.71 23.52
C ASN A 608 -19.47 16.39 23.58
N LEU A 609 -19.12 15.79 22.44
CA LEU A 609 -18.20 14.64 22.39
C LEU A 609 -16.75 15.04 22.66
N LEU A 610 -16.39 16.31 22.46
CA LEU A 610 -15.00 16.76 22.58
C LEU A 610 -14.60 17.08 24.01
N GLY A 611 -15.54 17.43 24.89
CA GLY A 611 -15.26 17.75 26.29
C GLY A 611 -16.30 18.68 26.91
N ASN A 612 -15.88 19.39 27.96
CA ASN A 612 -16.73 20.30 28.71
C ASN A 612 -16.61 21.74 28.18
N LYS A 613 -17.76 22.39 27.95
CA LYS A 613 -17.84 23.81 27.66
C LYS A 613 -17.50 24.62 28.92
N ILE A 614 -16.57 25.55 28.80
CA ILE A 614 -16.14 26.44 29.88
C ILE A 614 -16.17 27.90 29.44
N GLU A 615 -16.38 28.81 30.39
CA GLU A 615 -16.20 30.26 30.18
C GLU A 615 -14.70 30.59 30.28
N LEU A 616 -14.18 31.37 29.33
CA LEU A 616 -12.76 31.74 29.27
C LEU A 616 -12.37 32.74 30.36
N PHE A 617 -13.25 33.69 30.65
CA PHE A 617 -12.98 34.75 31.60
C PHE A 617 -12.81 34.19 33.02
N GLY A 618 -11.63 34.40 33.61
CA GLY A 618 -11.31 33.95 34.97
C GLY A 618 -10.93 32.46 35.10
N TYR A 619 -10.97 31.69 34.01
CA TYR A 619 -10.57 30.28 34.03
C TYR A 619 -9.06 30.12 34.26
N GLN A 620 -8.69 29.23 35.18
CA GLN A 620 -7.31 29.01 35.62
C GLN A 620 -6.63 27.78 34.98
N GLY A 621 -7.39 26.98 34.22
CA GLY A 621 -6.87 25.78 33.57
C GLY A 621 -6.16 26.07 32.24
N PHE A 622 -5.75 25.01 31.55
CA PHE A 622 -5.08 25.13 30.27
C PHE A 622 -6.07 25.45 29.13
N VAL A 623 -5.82 26.53 28.38
CA VAL A 623 -6.69 27.00 27.29
C VAL A 623 -5.95 27.22 25.96
N GLY A 624 -4.82 26.54 25.73
CA GLY A 624 -4.17 26.53 24.41
C GLY A 624 -3.57 27.85 23.92
N GLY A 625 -3.53 28.90 24.75
CA GLY A 625 -3.06 30.24 24.37
C GLY A 625 -4.18 31.24 24.06
N LEU A 626 -5.44 30.88 24.36
CA LEU A 626 -6.57 31.81 24.38
C LEU A 626 -6.48 32.79 25.57
N ASP A 627 -7.13 33.95 25.43
CA ASP A 627 -7.14 34.99 26.45
C ASP A 627 -8.20 34.71 27.53
N THR A 628 -7.76 34.59 28.79
CA THR A 628 -8.64 34.40 29.96
C THR A 628 -8.86 35.66 30.78
N LYS A 629 -8.22 36.78 30.40
CA LYS A 629 -8.18 38.01 31.21
C LYS A 629 -8.98 39.15 30.61
N ASN A 630 -8.89 39.36 29.29
CA ASN A 630 -9.39 40.58 28.66
C ASN A 630 -10.60 40.37 27.73
N ARG A 631 -11.21 39.16 27.71
CA ARG A 631 -12.36 38.78 26.86
C ARG A 631 -12.15 39.06 25.36
N LEU A 632 -10.91 39.01 24.89
CA LEU A 632 -10.58 39.37 23.50
C LEU A 632 -10.77 38.21 22.51
N MET A 633 -10.90 36.97 22.99
CA MET A 633 -10.80 35.75 22.17
C MET A 633 -12.05 34.88 22.22
N GLY A 634 -13.21 35.51 22.42
CA GLY A 634 -14.51 34.85 22.63
C GLY A 634 -14.78 34.58 24.11
N ASP A 635 -16.01 34.11 24.39
CA ASP A 635 -16.49 33.88 25.76
C ASP A 635 -16.28 32.44 26.23
N TYR A 636 -16.25 31.47 25.30
CA TYR A 636 -16.26 30.04 25.62
C TYR A 636 -15.20 29.25 24.86
N THR A 637 -14.80 28.13 25.44
CA THR A 637 -13.99 27.10 24.78
C THR A 637 -14.38 25.72 25.31
N ILE A 638 -13.85 24.66 24.70
CA ILE A 638 -13.98 23.30 25.20
C ILE A 638 -12.65 22.84 25.75
N VAL A 639 -12.70 22.27 26.95
CA VAL A 639 -11.57 21.62 27.59
C VAL A 639 -11.90 20.17 27.88
N ASN A 640 -10.89 19.31 27.77
CA ASN A 640 -11.01 17.90 28.09
C ASN A 640 -9.75 17.44 28.83
N THR A 641 -9.89 16.35 29.58
CA THR A 641 -8.79 15.65 30.21
C THR A 641 -8.73 14.22 29.71
N PHE A 642 -7.54 13.75 29.36
CA PHE A 642 -7.31 12.39 28.86
C PHE A 642 -6.28 11.66 29.75
N SER A 643 -6.25 10.32 29.67
CA SER A 643 -5.33 9.48 30.45
C SER A 643 -5.41 9.77 31.97
N GLN A 644 -6.57 9.50 32.57
CA GLN A 644 -6.83 9.68 34.01
C GLN A 644 -6.59 11.11 34.54
N GLY A 645 -6.80 12.13 33.71
CA GLY A 645 -6.60 13.53 34.13
C GLY A 645 -5.19 14.05 33.95
N ASN A 646 -4.25 13.24 33.46
CA ASN A 646 -2.85 13.64 33.38
C ASN A 646 -2.51 14.42 32.09
N ILE A 647 -3.43 14.46 31.12
CA ILE A 647 -3.29 15.21 29.88
C ILE A 647 -4.44 16.23 29.79
N ASP A 648 -4.09 17.51 29.74
CA ASP A 648 -5.02 18.60 29.49
C ASP A 648 -5.15 18.88 27.99
N ILE A 649 -6.38 19.09 27.52
CA ILE A 649 -6.68 19.36 26.12
C ILE A 649 -7.55 20.60 26.03
N ALA A 650 -7.21 21.51 25.12
CA ALA A 650 -8.00 22.69 24.80
C ALA A 650 -8.31 22.75 23.30
N PHE A 651 -9.51 23.22 22.95
CA PHE A 651 -9.97 23.29 21.57
C PHE A 651 -10.16 24.74 21.10
N HIS A 652 -9.53 25.09 19.97
CA HIS A 652 -9.75 26.38 19.31
C HIS A 652 -10.89 26.24 18.31
N ILE A 653 -12.11 26.64 18.71
CA ILE A 653 -13.33 26.44 17.93
C ILE A 653 -13.57 27.65 17.03
N SER A 654 -13.59 27.44 15.71
CA SER A 654 -13.63 28.54 14.74
C SER A 654 -14.87 29.45 14.84
N THR A 655 -16.02 28.91 15.25
CA THR A 655 -17.27 29.66 15.41
C THR A 655 -17.34 30.42 16.74
N TRP A 656 -16.53 30.06 17.74
CA TRP A 656 -16.50 30.75 19.03
C TRP A 656 -15.35 31.76 19.13
N LEU A 657 -14.39 31.70 18.20
CA LEU A 657 -13.36 32.73 18.05
C LEU A 657 -13.93 34.01 17.42
N PRO A 658 -13.36 35.19 17.73
CA PRO A 658 -13.83 36.47 17.20
C PRO A 658 -13.92 36.48 15.67
N PHE A 659 -15.02 37.04 15.16
CA PHE A 659 -15.25 37.23 13.72
C PHE A 659 -14.93 38.67 13.34
N MET A 660 -14.12 38.87 12.30
CA MET A 660 -13.80 40.19 11.78
C MET A 660 -14.54 40.45 10.47
N GLU A 661 -15.46 41.43 10.47
CA GLU A 661 -16.27 41.74 9.27
C GLU A 661 -15.46 42.35 8.12
N THR A 662 -14.31 42.95 8.42
CA THR A 662 -13.46 43.66 7.44
C THR A 662 -12.33 42.80 6.86
N ASN A 663 -12.23 41.53 7.26
CA ASN A 663 -11.12 40.66 6.89
C ASN A 663 -11.60 39.27 6.50
N ASP A 664 -11.84 39.05 5.21
CA ASP A 664 -12.28 37.77 4.64
C ASP A 664 -11.31 36.61 4.93
N GLN A 665 -10.04 36.89 5.23
CA GLN A 665 -9.05 35.87 5.58
C GLN A 665 -9.13 35.43 7.05
N GLN A 666 -9.90 36.15 7.89
CA GLN A 666 -10.09 35.86 9.32
C GLN A 666 -8.76 35.57 10.04
N LEU A 667 -7.79 36.49 9.90
CA LEU A 667 -6.40 36.28 10.32
C LEU A 667 -6.27 35.91 11.81
N ASP A 668 -7.15 36.40 12.69
CA ASP A 668 -7.13 36.03 14.11
C ASP A 668 -7.51 34.57 14.33
N LYS A 669 -8.59 34.09 13.68
CA LYS A 669 -8.93 32.66 13.71
C LYS A 669 -7.79 31.80 13.15
N LYS A 670 -7.18 32.24 12.05
CA LYS A 670 -6.06 31.55 11.40
C LYS A 670 -4.78 31.59 12.24
N ARG A 671 -4.56 32.63 13.04
CA ARG A 671 -3.42 32.74 13.98
C ARG A 671 -3.50 31.67 15.07
N HIS A 672 -4.69 31.27 15.49
CA HIS A 672 -4.87 30.18 16.45
C HIS A 672 -4.84 28.83 15.74
N ILE A 673 -5.84 28.55 14.89
CA ILE A 673 -6.06 27.23 14.26
C ILE A 673 -4.96 26.87 13.25
N GLY A 674 -4.47 27.86 12.49
CA GLY A 674 -3.41 27.65 11.50
C GLY A 674 -2.03 27.37 12.12
N ASN A 675 -1.86 27.60 13.43
CA ASN A 675 -0.65 27.28 14.19
C ASN A 675 -0.77 25.97 14.98
N ASP A 676 -1.91 25.29 14.92
CA ASP A 676 -2.08 23.99 15.55
C ASP A 676 -1.57 22.88 14.62
N VAL A 677 -1.01 21.82 15.21
CA VAL A 677 -0.39 20.73 14.42
C VAL A 677 -1.47 19.83 13.79
N VAL A 678 -2.57 19.63 14.51
CA VAL A 678 -3.69 18.79 14.11
C VAL A 678 -4.97 19.63 14.13
N VAL A 679 -5.77 19.51 13.08
CA VAL A 679 -7.07 20.18 12.97
C VAL A 679 -8.17 19.16 12.79
N LEU A 680 -9.22 19.31 13.59
CA LEU A 680 -10.47 18.61 13.48
C LEU A 680 -11.42 19.42 12.60
N ILE A 681 -12.02 18.81 11.58
CA ILE A 681 -13.01 19.44 10.71
C ILE A 681 -14.33 18.69 10.87
N PHE A 682 -15.37 19.38 11.31
CA PHE A 682 -16.73 18.85 11.26
C PHE A 682 -17.38 19.26 9.94
N LYS A 683 -17.71 18.28 9.08
CA LYS A 683 -18.24 18.50 7.73
C LYS A 683 -19.66 18.00 7.62
N GLU A 684 -20.58 18.93 7.37
CA GLU A 684 -21.96 18.62 7.04
C GLU A 684 -22.14 18.42 5.54
N TYR A 685 -22.97 17.46 5.19
CA TYR A 685 -23.37 17.19 3.81
C TYR A 685 -24.77 16.58 3.75
N ALA A 686 -25.39 16.61 2.57
CA ALA A 686 -26.68 15.99 2.33
C ALA A 686 -26.54 14.82 1.34
N GLY A 687 -26.65 13.58 1.83
CA GLY A 687 -26.53 12.37 1.02
C GLY A 687 -25.09 12.06 0.60
N THR A 688 -24.61 12.62 -0.52
CA THR A 688 -23.22 12.40 -0.99
C THR A 688 -22.34 13.58 -0.54
N PRO A 689 -21.24 13.36 0.19
CA PRO A 689 -20.40 14.45 0.67
C PRO A 689 -19.73 15.23 -0.47
N GLU A 690 -19.70 16.56 -0.34
CA GLU A 690 -18.78 17.37 -1.15
C GLU A 690 -17.37 17.28 -0.53
N PRO A 691 -16.38 16.75 -1.27
CA PRO A 691 -15.06 16.51 -0.70
C PRO A 691 -14.32 17.83 -0.46
N ILE A 692 -13.64 17.92 0.67
CA ILE A 692 -12.84 19.07 1.07
C ILE A 692 -11.56 19.13 0.24
N ASP A 693 -11.29 20.31 -0.32
CA ASP A 693 -10.03 20.60 -0.99
C ASP A 693 -8.95 20.93 0.05
N ILE A 694 -8.21 19.90 0.46
CA ILE A 694 -7.10 20.04 1.43
C ILE A 694 -5.97 20.92 0.87
N SER A 695 -5.84 21.06 -0.46
CA SER A 695 -4.82 21.93 -1.06
C SER A 695 -5.06 23.42 -0.78
N SER A 696 -6.32 23.78 -0.45
CA SER A 696 -6.68 25.15 -0.06
C SER A 696 -6.06 25.57 1.28
N PHE A 697 -5.67 24.61 2.15
CA PHE A 697 -5.09 24.87 3.46
C PHE A 697 -3.61 25.24 3.36
N LYS A 698 -3.32 26.55 3.27
CA LYS A 698 -1.96 27.07 3.17
C LYS A 698 -1.34 27.25 4.56
N THR A 699 -0.68 26.22 5.06
CA THR A 699 -0.10 26.20 6.41
C THR A 699 1.17 25.35 6.53
N GLN A 700 2.14 25.89 7.27
CA GLN A 700 3.36 25.17 7.64
C GLN A 700 3.15 24.27 8.87
N PHE A 701 2.15 24.56 9.73
CA PHE A 701 1.98 23.87 11.01
C PHE A 701 0.98 22.72 10.97
N ASN A 702 -0.13 22.83 10.23
CA ASN A 702 -1.09 21.73 10.18
C ASN A 702 -0.48 20.56 9.38
N HIS A 703 -0.27 19.43 10.05
CA HIS A 703 0.35 18.22 9.51
C HIS A 703 -0.64 17.06 9.39
N ALA A 704 -1.75 17.11 10.14
CA ALA A 704 -2.84 16.16 10.06
C ALA A 704 -4.20 16.87 10.16
N PHE A 705 -5.16 16.44 9.34
CA PHE A 705 -6.54 16.86 9.36
C PHE A 705 -7.41 15.65 9.66
N ILE A 706 -8.21 15.70 10.72
CA ILE A 706 -9.21 14.67 11.03
C ILE A 706 -10.57 15.24 10.63
N ILE A 707 -11.26 14.59 9.71
CA ILE A 707 -12.55 15.03 9.18
C ILE A 707 -13.63 14.12 9.75
N VAL A 708 -14.60 14.70 10.45
CA VAL A 708 -15.80 14.04 10.94
C VAL A 708 -16.98 14.50 10.09
N GLY A 709 -17.48 13.62 9.24
CA GLY A 709 -18.62 13.86 8.36
C GLY A 709 -19.95 13.50 9.01
N PHE A 710 -20.93 14.39 8.86
CA PHE A 710 -22.31 14.21 9.33
C PHE A 710 -23.30 14.42 8.17
N ASP A 711 -24.11 13.40 7.90
CA ASP A 711 -25.20 13.48 6.92
C ASP A 711 -26.42 14.13 7.56
N VAL A 712 -26.79 15.34 7.14
CA VAL A 712 -27.93 16.08 7.69
C VAL A 712 -29.28 15.46 7.31
N THR A 713 -29.29 14.53 6.35
CA THR A 713 -30.52 13.82 5.92
C THR A 713 -30.85 12.62 6.81
N GLN A 714 -29.99 12.28 7.79
CA GLN A 714 -30.26 11.19 8.71
C GLN A 714 -31.51 11.49 9.56
N GLN A 715 -32.37 10.48 9.73
CA GLN A 715 -33.61 10.57 10.49
C GLN A 715 -33.47 10.05 11.93
N ASN A 716 -32.24 9.87 12.41
CA ASN A 716 -31.94 9.32 13.72
C ASN A 716 -32.20 10.36 14.82
N ALA A 717 -32.48 9.89 16.04
CA ALA A 717 -32.48 10.75 17.23
C ALA A 717 -31.04 11.19 17.57
N PRO A 718 -30.84 12.30 18.33
CA PRO A 718 -29.50 12.81 18.66
C PRO A 718 -28.56 11.81 19.35
N GLU A 719 -29.11 10.91 20.16
CA GLU A 719 -28.41 9.78 20.80
C GLU A 719 -27.97 8.68 19.81
N ASP A 720 -28.60 8.60 18.65
CA ASP A 720 -28.33 7.61 17.59
C ASP A 720 -27.66 8.23 16.36
N TYR A 721 -27.16 9.46 16.48
CA TYR A 721 -26.43 10.12 15.39
C TYR A 721 -25.20 9.32 14.98
N GLU A 722 -25.03 9.19 13.67
CA GLU A 722 -23.92 8.47 13.04
C GLU A 722 -22.95 9.46 12.39
N TYR A 723 -21.66 9.23 12.60
CA TYR A 723 -20.56 10.05 12.10
C TYR A 723 -19.60 9.20 11.29
N SER A 724 -19.06 9.75 10.21
CA SER A 724 -18.01 9.10 9.43
C SER A 724 -16.68 9.81 9.65
N VAL A 725 -15.57 9.08 9.69
CA VAL A 725 -14.25 9.65 10.02
C VAL A 725 -13.26 9.41 8.88
N ASN A 726 -12.55 10.44 8.48
CA ASN A 726 -11.38 10.37 7.60
C ASN A 726 -10.21 11.11 8.27
N ILE A 727 -8.98 10.78 7.93
CA ILE A 727 -7.78 11.56 8.29
C ILE A 727 -6.92 11.77 7.05
N CYS A 728 -6.41 12.99 6.88
CA CYS A 728 -5.44 13.35 5.87
C CYS A 728 -4.14 13.80 6.55
N CYS A 729 -3.02 13.21 6.15
CA CYS A 729 -1.71 13.46 6.72
C CYS A 729 -0.73 13.93 5.63
N LYS A 730 0.19 14.82 5.99
CA LYS A 730 1.36 15.13 5.14
C LYS A 730 2.24 13.89 4.96
N LYS A 731 3.00 13.84 3.87
CA LYS A 731 3.78 12.67 3.41
C LYS A 731 4.70 12.01 4.45
N ASP A 732 5.24 12.79 5.37
CA ASP A 732 6.27 12.35 6.34
C ASP A 732 5.67 11.94 7.70
N VAL A 733 4.34 12.00 7.84
CA VAL A 733 3.63 11.61 9.06
C VAL A 733 3.37 10.10 9.01
N ALA A 734 3.79 9.38 10.04
CA ALA A 734 3.53 7.95 10.17
C ALA A 734 2.02 7.67 10.35
N PRO A 735 1.56 6.44 10.06
CA PRO A 735 0.22 5.97 10.42
C PRO A 735 -0.18 6.34 11.85
N VAL A 736 -1.45 6.71 12.03
CA VAL A 736 -1.94 7.27 13.29
C VAL A 736 -2.92 6.29 13.93
N ALA A 737 -2.57 5.67 15.05
CA ALA A 737 -3.54 4.90 15.84
C ALA A 737 -4.45 5.84 16.67
N PRO A 738 -5.70 5.47 17.04
CA PRO A 738 -6.44 4.28 16.61
C PRO A 738 -6.81 4.29 15.14
N PHE A 739 -6.63 3.17 14.44
CA PHE A 739 -7.03 3.06 13.04
C PHE A 739 -8.55 3.16 12.88
N ILE A 740 -8.99 3.67 11.74
CA ILE A 740 -10.41 3.81 11.43
C ILE A 740 -10.95 2.43 11.03
N THR A 741 -11.90 1.93 11.79
CA THR A 741 -12.31 0.51 11.77
C THR A 741 -13.78 0.28 11.48
N THR A 742 -14.53 1.34 11.30
CA THR A 742 -15.92 1.29 10.87
C THR A 742 -16.20 2.50 9.98
N ASP A 743 -17.14 2.34 9.05
CA ASP A 743 -17.61 3.43 8.20
C ASP A 743 -18.39 4.48 8.97
N LYS A 744 -19.07 4.07 10.05
CA LYS A 744 -19.94 4.91 10.85
C LYS A 744 -19.77 4.66 12.35
N TYR A 745 -19.53 5.74 13.08
CA TYR A 745 -19.42 5.78 14.53
C TYR A 745 -20.70 6.36 15.11
N LYS A 746 -21.31 5.68 16.08
CA LYS A 746 -22.45 6.22 16.82
C LYS A 746 -22.02 7.22 17.89
N TYR A 747 -22.86 8.23 18.13
CA TYR A 747 -22.72 9.14 19.26
C TYR A 747 -22.56 8.34 20.57
N SER A 748 -21.37 8.36 21.15
CA SER A 748 -21.05 7.55 22.33
C SER A 748 -19.76 8.01 22.99
N ASN A 749 -19.59 7.66 24.27
CA ASN A 749 -18.33 7.90 24.98
C ASN A 749 -17.15 7.13 24.33
N SER A 750 -17.39 5.93 23.77
CA SER A 750 -16.36 5.17 23.05
C SER A 750 -15.87 5.93 21.81
N PHE A 751 -16.77 6.57 21.06
CA PHE A 751 -16.39 7.39 19.91
C PHE A 751 -15.62 8.66 20.34
N SER A 752 -16.04 9.31 21.43
CA SER A 752 -15.28 10.43 22.03
C SER A 752 -13.84 10.00 22.36
N GLN A 753 -13.65 8.89 23.09
CA GLN A 753 -12.33 8.39 23.46
C GLN A 753 -11.47 8.05 22.22
N PHE A 754 -12.06 7.44 21.20
CA PHE A 754 -11.40 7.18 19.92
C PHE A 754 -10.90 8.47 19.27
N LEU A 755 -11.75 9.49 19.18
CA LEU A 755 -11.42 10.76 18.51
C LEU A 755 -10.33 11.52 19.25
N ILE A 756 -10.41 11.62 20.58
CA ILE A 756 -9.40 12.27 21.41
C ILE A 756 -8.04 11.55 21.30
N ALA A 757 -8.04 10.22 21.37
CA ALA A 757 -6.82 9.44 21.19
C ALA A 757 -6.19 9.66 19.80
N LYS A 758 -7.02 9.68 18.75
CA LYS A 758 -6.58 9.93 17.36
C LYS A 758 -5.94 11.31 17.20
N LEU A 759 -6.53 12.35 17.81
CA LEU A 759 -5.97 13.72 17.80
C LEU A 759 -4.57 13.77 18.43
N ILE A 760 -4.42 13.21 19.63
CA ILE A 760 -3.14 13.20 20.36
C ILE A 760 -2.07 12.42 19.58
N ASN A 761 -2.42 11.24 19.07
CA ASN A 761 -1.50 10.40 18.33
C ASN A 761 -1.15 10.99 16.97
N ALA A 762 -2.07 11.70 16.30
CA ALA A 762 -1.79 12.44 15.09
C ALA A 762 -0.71 13.50 15.33
N GLU A 763 -0.79 14.23 16.45
CA GLU A 763 0.21 15.22 16.80
C GLU A 763 1.57 14.57 17.11
N ARG A 764 1.58 13.48 17.88
CA ARG A 764 2.81 12.73 18.18
C ARG A 764 3.48 12.19 16.91
N SER A 765 2.70 11.63 15.98
CA SER A 765 3.19 11.16 14.68
C SER A 765 3.70 12.32 13.84
N ALA A 766 2.99 13.46 13.82
CA ALA A 766 3.40 14.65 13.11
C ALA A 766 4.73 15.22 13.65
N GLN A 767 4.95 15.22 14.96
CA GLN A 767 6.20 15.65 15.59
C GLN A 767 7.42 14.79 15.22
N ASN A 768 7.20 13.57 14.73
CA ASN A 768 8.26 12.70 14.20
C ASN A 768 8.55 12.93 12.71
N SER A 769 7.76 13.76 12.03
CA SER A 769 8.02 14.17 10.64
C SER A 769 9.35 14.94 10.53
N LEU A 770 9.92 14.97 9.32
CA LEU A 770 11.22 15.59 9.06
C LEU A 770 11.32 17.04 9.55
N THR A 771 10.24 17.81 9.39
CA THR A 771 10.13 19.23 9.79
C THR A 771 10.44 19.45 11.27
N PHE A 772 9.89 18.60 12.15
CA PHE A 772 10.05 18.73 13.59
C PHE A 772 11.22 17.88 14.13
N ARG A 773 11.48 16.72 13.52
CA ARG A 773 12.50 15.77 13.96
C ARG A 773 13.90 16.38 13.98
N ALA A 774 14.28 17.16 12.97
CA ALA A 774 15.61 17.79 12.92
C ALA A 774 15.83 18.75 14.09
N LYS A 775 14.85 19.61 14.38
CA LYS A 775 14.88 20.52 15.54
C LYS A 775 14.91 19.74 16.86
N ARG A 776 14.10 18.69 16.98
CA ARG A 776 14.04 17.82 18.17
C ARG A 776 15.39 17.15 18.45
N LEU A 777 16.02 16.58 17.42
CA LEU A 777 17.35 15.96 17.54
C LEU A 777 18.42 16.98 17.94
N THR A 778 18.36 18.20 17.39
CA THR A 778 19.29 19.28 17.74
C THR A 778 19.13 19.70 19.21
N ILE A 779 17.90 19.94 19.66
CA ILE A 779 17.62 20.30 21.07
C ILE A 779 18.08 19.18 21.99
N ARG A 780 17.77 17.92 21.65
CA ARG A 780 18.18 16.75 22.42
C ARG A 780 19.69 16.64 22.52
N GLN A 781 20.41 16.81 21.42
CA GLN A 781 21.87 16.79 21.39
C GLN A 781 22.44 17.89 22.29
N ASN A 782 21.98 19.12 22.15
CA ASN A 782 22.45 20.25 22.95
C ASN A 782 22.20 20.04 24.46
N GLN A 783 21.07 19.45 24.83
CA GLN A 783 20.79 19.11 26.23
C GLN A 783 21.69 17.99 26.74
N LEU A 784 21.92 16.95 25.94
CA LEU A 784 22.79 15.84 26.31
C LEU A 784 24.21 16.35 26.55
N GLU A 785 24.76 17.14 25.61
CA GLU A 785 26.08 17.75 25.71
C GLU A 785 26.18 18.71 26.91
N SER A 786 25.13 19.51 27.17
CA SER A 786 25.08 20.39 28.35
C SER A 786 25.15 19.60 29.66
N ILE A 787 24.41 18.50 29.78
CA ILE A 787 24.48 17.61 30.95
C ILE A 787 25.89 17.02 31.06
N MET A 788 26.44 16.47 29.97
CA MET A 788 27.77 15.88 29.96
C MET A 788 28.83 16.89 30.41
N ASN A 789 28.82 18.11 29.88
CA ASN A 789 29.78 19.17 30.23
C ASN A 789 29.66 19.62 31.68
N ASN A 790 28.44 19.69 32.22
CA ASN A 790 28.20 20.11 33.61
C ASN A 790 28.70 19.09 34.63
N PHE A 791 28.62 17.80 34.31
CA PHE A 791 29.01 16.72 35.22
C PHE A 791 30.43 16.20 34.99
N ALA A 792 30.98 16.26 33.78
CA ALA A 792 32.38 15.94 33.50
C ALA A 792 33.35 16.91 34.21
N LYS A 793 32.97 18.19 34.36
CA LYS A 793 33.77 19.20 35.08
C LYS A 793 33.76 19.05 36.61
N ARG A 794 32.83 18.26 37.16
CA ARG A 794 32.70 18.03 38.61
C ARG A 794 33.32 16.71 39.07
N SER A 795 33.70 15.85 38.13
CA SER A 795 34.36 14.56 38.38
C SER A 795 35.89 14.60 38.27
N ASN A 796 36.44 15.69 37.74
CA ASN A 796 37.84 16.08 37.86
C ASN A 796 37.99 17.01 39.07
#